data_AF-A0A6A5T5K8-F1
#
_entry.id   AF-A0A6A5T5K8-F1
#
_cell.length_a   1.000
_cell.length_b   1.000
_cell.length_c   1.000
_cell.angle_alpha   90.00
_cell.angle_beta   90.00
_cell.angle_gamma   90.00
#
_symmetry.space_group_name_H-M   'P 1'
#
loop_
_entity.id
_entity.type
_entity.pdbx_description
1 polymer ?
#
loop_
_entity_poly.entity_id
_entity_poly.type
_entity_poly.pdbx_seq_one_letter_code
_entity_poly.pdbx_strand_id
1 'polypeptide(L)'
;MLSRQLSQASSWRRAPLCLFCSVQRQSQPPQCRLFGATATLLKRPLRAPKVLKVRKTPSKVSSGTPVDAQEKPIHGKTVRKGSSRPLVVSAESAQLADNPLDPQEDVLDKEEVEDGDELHEEDDGKCDPSQPTSLKNALLGGMKERKKRGDKAREKLEISVLYPEHLNFEPVDVDKPPVPMLSYGLDRVLFNPGVYRLQDPRSRVYNFDPYLERIMPVDEFDFDALSEYKTSSKDEDLLALTRRIGAKFTGSTSSMSGILQHFHFVLSNFRKLNHKMLSREFPDPSGRFSKITTGPSAVFLRHKDGVYAIDADKSYDRPNIMSWLGHSLEKLLTTERAEFERYRRSSPDKAPAEDNASRCYHYSKQGSIMMRSQLDAIDPRLPGTGVFDLKTRAVISIRMNHKEHKEGAGYQLRHALGEWESFEREFYDMTRATLLKYSLQVRMGRMDGIFIAYHNIERIFGFQYLSLSEIDAVLHGQKESRLGDQEFKLSIGLVDELLAKATAQFPDTSLRLHFESREGKTPFMYVFAEPVTEDQADEIQNAGVAAQTEFARTVVGVGKDDPVVQAVWQDIQDDVDEQVGEEQGRTPVPDMSSEEVIQQEVAPTSSEGLSEETDQKATSTSDELEAKPVSEGPLMGWTLTVRSLVNGGYVDRPENFEDSDEWKIEYHIKDIPEETRWKLYNALKERRRQLIGQDDEEANKSLKHYRDLIQRYSDRGRKWRKQQDEMNEEKGVQMYRPLGPGSDAAEAVQECVTKEVEEDKVDTTAGESLSQEKKEEVLEGLPASPS
;
A
#
# COMPACT_ATOMS: atom_id res chain seq x y z
N MET A 1 56.16 -37.01 13.74
CA MET A 1 55.75 -38.37 14.14
C MET A 1 55.07 -38.28 15.49
N LEU A 2 54.03 -39.09 15.76
CA LEU A 2 53.29 -39.18 17.03
C LEU A 2 52.54 -37.88 17.42
N SER A 3 51.42 -37.91 18.16
CA SER A 3 50.57 -39.03 18.62
C SER A 3 49.09 -38.61 18.65
N ARG A 4 48.17 -39.58 18.68
CA ARG A 4 46.74 -39.36 18.97
C ARG A 4 46.52 -39.08 20.45
N GLN A 5 45.47 -38.32 20.79
CA GLN A 5 44.52 -38.78 21.81
C GLN A 5 43.13 -38.15 21.63
N LEU A 6 42.10 -38.94 21.96
CA LEU A 6 40.71 -38.54 22.12
C LEU A 6 40.42 -38.44 23.63
N SER A 7 39.49 -37.59 24.03
CA SER A 7 38.85 -37.65 25.34
C SER A 7 37.32 -37.71 25.18
N GLN A 8 36.66 -38.48 26.03
CA GLN A 8 35.26 -38.89 25.85
C GLN A 8 34.28 -38.01 26.61
N ALA A 9 33.04 -37.96 26.15
CA ALA A 9 31.91 -37.52 26.97
C ALA A 9 31.64 -38.54 28.09
N SER A 10 31.11 -38.08 29.23
CA SER A 10 30.62 -38.93 30.32
C SER A 10 29.12 -38.72 30.52
N SER A 11 28.44 -39.71 31.11
CA SER A 11 26.98 -39.82 31.10
C SER A 11 26.40 -39.99 32.50
N TRP A 12 25.23 -39.41 32.73
CA TRP A 12 24.41 -39.63 33.92
C TRP A 12 22.95 -39.85 33.50
N ARG A 13 22.24 -40.80 34.13
CA ARG A 13 20.87 -41.20 33.79
C ARG A 13 19.99 -41.23 35.04
N ARG A 14 18.78 -40.64 34.93
CA ARG A 14 17.48 -41.06 35.53
C ARG A 14 17.37 -41.14 37.08
N ALA A 15 16.20 -40.98 37.72
CA ALA A 15 14.90 -40.43 37.27
C ALA A 15 14.08 -39.89 38.49
N PRO A 16 12.78 -40.20 38.73
CA PRO A 16 11.68 -39.26 38.45
C PRO A 16 10.76 -38.93 39.65
N LEU A 17 9.96 -37.85 39.55
CA LEU A 17 8.77 -37.65 40.42
C LEU A 17 7.58 -36.97 39.71
N CYS A 18 6.39 -37.51 40.03
CA CYS A 18 4.99 -37.05 39.85
C CYS A 18 4.57 -36.05 38.75
N LEU A 19 3.59 -36.50 37.95
CA LEU A 19 2.47 -35.69 37.48
C LEU A 19 1.37 -35.60 38.57
N PHE A 20 0.47 -34.63 38.43
CA PHE A 20 -0.66 -34.31 39.34
C PHE A 20 -0.28 -33.86 40.77
N CYS A 21 -0.20 -32.54 40.99
CA CYS A 21 -0.64 -31.94 42.26
C CYS A 21 -0.93 -30.43 42.13
N SER A 22 -2.02 -29.97 42.75
CA SER A 22 -2.40 -28.57 43.07
C SER A 22 -2.63 -27.54 41.94
N VAL A 23 -3.66 -26.72 42.14
CA VAL A 23 -4.17 -25.62 41.30
C VAL A 23 -4.03 -24.28 42.06
N GLN A 24 -4.15 -23.14 41.35
CA GLN A 24 -4.27 -21.75 41.88
C GLN A 24 -3.04 -21.12 42.57
N ARG A 25 -2.42 -20.15 41.90
CA ARG A 25 -2.44 -18.72 42.33
C ARG A 25 -1.94 -17.76 41.23
N GLN A 26 -2.28 -16.48 41.36
CA GLN A 26 -1.89 -15.38 40.47
C GLN A 26 -0.58 -14.72 40.96
N SER A 27 0.30 -14.28 40.05
CA SER A 27 1.22 -13.15 40.28
C SER A 27 1.97 -12.70 39.01
N GLN A 28 1.73 -11.43 38.61
CA GLN A 28 2.60 -10.41 37.97
C GLN A 28 3.73 -10.77 36.96
N PRO A 29 3.97 -9.92 35.94
CA PRO A 29 5.07 -10.08 34.97
C PRO A 29 6.45 -9.69 35.54
N PRO A 30 7.55 -10.26 35.00
CA PRO A 30 8.90 -10.04 35.54
C PRO A 30 9.54 -8.71 35.09
N GLN A 31 10.10 -7.96 36.05
CA GLN A 31 10.96 -6.81 35.79
C GLN A 31 12.40 -7.26 35.50
N CYS A 32 12.90 -7.05 34.27
CA CYS A 32 14.31 -7.27 33.95
C CYS A 32 15.20 -6.14 34.51
N ARG A 33 16.06 -6.46 35.49
CA ARG A 33 17.03 -5.52 36.06
C ARG A 33 18.24 -5.33 35.14
N LEU A 34 18.77 -4.11 35.09
CA LEU A 34 20.09 -3.85 34.51
C LEU A 34 21.19 -4.43 35.41
N PHE A 35 22.26 -4.94 34.79
CA PHE A 35 23.54 -5.19 35.46
C PHE A 35 24.51 -4.05 35.19
N GLY A 36 25.29 -3.67 36.20
CA GLY A 36 26.30 -2.61 36.12
C GLY A 36 27.33 -2.71 37.25
N ALA A 37 28.35 -1.86 37.19
CA ALA A 37 29.64 -1.94 37.92
C ALA A 37 30.58 -3.06 37.40
N THR A 38 31.91 -2.91 37.45
CA THR A 38 32.74 -1.90 38.16
C THR A 38 33.68 -1.09 37.27
N ALA A 39 34.08 0.09 37.75
CA ALA A 39 35.18 0.91 37.23
C ALA A 39 36.56 0.39 37.76
N THR A 40 37.76 0.95 37.51
CA THR A 40 38.24 2.20 36.85
C THR A 40 39.74 2.00 36.51
N LEU A 41 40.37 2.81 35.61
CA LEU A 41 41.66 3.49 35.89
C LEU A 41 42.24 4.33 34.71
N LEU A 42 42.93 5.42 35.10
CA LEU A 42 44.01 6.18 34.43
C LEU A 42 43.77 6.92 33.09
N LYS A 43 43.93 8.26 33.18
CA LYS A 43 44.00 9.22 32.06
C LYS A 43 45.39 9.22 31.40
N ARG A 44 45.47 9.40 30.06
CA ARG A 44 46.55 10.14 29.37
C ARG A 44 46.12 10.56 27.94
N PRO A 45 46.58 11.72 27.41
CA PRO A 45 46.03 12.30 26.19
C PRO A 45 46.66 11.79 24.89
N LEU A 46 45.90 11.89 23.79
CA LEU A 46 46.31 11.51 22.44
C LEU A 46 47.40 12.44 21.87
N ARG A 47 48.43 11.86 21.24
CA ARG A 47 49.37 12.56 20.35
C ARG A 47 48.95 12.36 18.90
N ALA A 48 48.94 13.44 18.11
CA ALA A 48 48.75 13.34 16.66
C ALA A 48 49.98 12.67 15.98
N PRO A 49 49.78 11.74 15.02
CA PRO A 49 50.87 11.18 14.24
C PRO A 49 51.37 12.19 13.18
N LYS A 50 52.68 12.40 13.11
CA LYS A 50 53.31 13.21 12.06
C LYS A 50 53.56 12.38 10.81
N VAL A 51 53.52 13.03 9.64
CA VAL A 51 54.03 12.50 8.37
C VAL A 51 55.49 12.07 8.54
N LEU A 52 55.83 10.85 8.11
CA LEU A 52 57.20 10.34 8.05
C LEU A 52 57.50 9.77 6.66
N LYS A 53 58.58 10.29 6.06
CA LYS A 53 59.10 9.83 4.75
C LYS A 53 60.08 8.68 4.98
N VAL A 54 60.02 7.66 4.14
CA VAL A 54 61.11 6.66 3.97
C VAL A 54 61.72 6.81 2.58
N ARG A 55 63.04 6.63 2.45
CA ARG A 55 63.81 6.85 1.21
C ARG A 55 64.52 5.58 0.73
N LYS A 56 64.23 5.21 -0.52
CA LYS A 56 65.16 4.73 -1.57
C LYS A 56 66.06 3.47 -1.37
N THR A 57 65.73 2.43 -2.16
CA THR A 57 66.64 1.66 -3.10
C THR A 57 67.78 0.80 -2.51
N PRO A 58 68.46 -0.08 -3.30
CA PRO A 58 68.27 -0.53 -4.71
C PRO A 58 67.91 -2.05 -4.80
N SER A 59 67.99 -2.83 -5.91
CA SER A 59 68.63 -2.74 -7.24
C SER A 59 68.07 -3.75 -8.28
N LYS A 60 68.15 -3.41 -9.59
CA LYS A 60 68.48 -4.22 -10.82
C LYS A 60 67.75 -5.59 -11.08
N VAL A 61 67.56 -6.13 -12.31
CA VAL A 61 68.14 -5.96 -13.68
C VAL A 61 67.01 -5.92 -14.77
N SER A 62 67.36 -5.64 -16.03
CA SER A 62 66.56 -5.63 -17.29
C SER A 62 66.06 -7.03 -17.77
N SER A 63 65.37 -7.26 -18.89
CA SER A 63 65.12 -6.54 -20.20
C SER A 63 63.87 -7.13 -20.92
N GLY A 64 63.25 -6.53 -21.95
CA GLY A 64 63.49 -5.26 -22.68
C GLY A 64 62.46 -5.02 -23.82
N THR A 65 62.39 -3.78 -24.33
CA THR A 65 61.50 -3.22 -25.40
C THR A 65 62.20 -3.25 -26.80
N PRO A 66 61.76 -2.59 -27.93
CA PRO A 66 60.71 -1.55 -28.21
C PRO A 66 59.64 -2.02 -29.25
N VAL A 67 58.69 -1.24 -29.79
CA VAL A 67 58.70 0.00 -30.64
C VAL A 67 57.24 0.49 -30.79
N ASP A 68 56.83 1.76 -30.89
CA ASP A 68 57.40 3.05 -30.42
C ASP A 68 56.25 4.14 -30.33
N ALA A 69 56.47 5.44 -30.63
CA ALA A 69 55.54 6.54 -30.28
C ALA A 69 55.35 7.69 -31.32
N GLN A 70 54.93 8.89 -30.84
CA GLN A 70 54.73 10.22 -31.52
C GLN A 70 53.33 10.51 -32.15
N GLU A 71 52.73 11.72 -32.13
CA GLU A 71 52.99 12.97 -31.35
C GLU A 71 51.75 13.92 -31.22
N LYS A 72 51.95 15.17 -30.76
CA LYS A 72 50.96 16.28 -30.58
C LYS A 72 51.28 17.43 -31.60
N PRO A 73 50.88 18.72 -31.48
CA PRO A 73 49.82 19.43 -30.70
C PRO A 73 48.99 20.44 -31.56
N ILE A 74 48.22 21.35 -30.93
CA ILE A 74 47.57 22.53 -31.58
C ILE A 74 47.82 23.84 -30.79
N HIS A 75 47.90 24.99 -31.48
CA HIS A 75 47.85 26.39 -30.99
C HIS A 75 46.57 27.06 -31.54
N GLY A 76 45.97 28.13 -30.99
CA GLY A 76 46.24 28.97 -29.81
C GLY A 76 45.51 30.35 -29.93
N LYS A 77 45.46 31.18 -28.86
CA LYS A 77 45.40 32.69 -28.79
C LYS A 77 44.37 33.48 -29.69
N THR A 78 43.72 34.59 -29.30
CA THR A 78 43.92 35.55 -28.18
C THR A 78 42.73 36.53 -27.93
N VAL A 79 42.31 36.67 -26.66
CA VAL A 79 42.10 37.94 -25.89
C VAL A 79 41.18 39.08 -26.39
N ARG A 80 40.20 39.50 -25.54
CA ARG A 80 40.12 40.87 -24.94
C ARG A 80 39.22 40.98 -23.67
N LYS A 81 39.53 42.00 -22.87
CA LYS A 81 39.03 42.50 -21.55
C LYS A 81 37.48 42.51 -21.36
N GLY A 82 36.87 42.52 -20.16
CA GLY A 82 37.35 42.38 -18.77
C GLY A 82 36.74 43.39 -17.77
N SER A 83 36.53 43.01 -16.50
CA SER A 83 36.69 43.87 -15.28
C SER A 83 36.68 43.05 -13.96
N SER A 84 37.01 43.71 -12.83
CA SER A 84 37.18 43.15 -11.47
C SER A 84 35.86 42.80 -10.76
N ARG A 85 35.71 41.77 -9.89
CA ARG A 85 36.41 41.41 -8.62
C ARG A 85 36.20 42.42 -7.46
N PRO A 86 36.18 42.01 -6.16
CA PRO A 86 36.13 40.64 -5.60
C PRO A 86 35.12 40.45 -4.43
N LEU A 87 35.03 39.21 -3.92
CA LEU A 87 34.75 38.94 -2.50
C LEU A 87 35.96 38.16 -1.91
N VAL A 88 36.31 38.40 -0.65
CA VAL A 88 37.51 37.89 0.02
C VAL A 88 37.15 37.17 1.32
N VAL A 89 37.90 36.13 1.66
CA VAL A 89 37.71 35.26 2.84
C VAL A 89 38.88 35.42 3.81
N SER A 90 38.61 35.84 5.05
CA SER A 90 39.44 35.63 6.26
C SER A 90 38.78 36.35 7.47
N ALA A 91 38.95 35.95 8.73
CA ALA A 91 39.31 34.64 9.32
C ALA A 91 38.94 34.64 10.83
N GLU A 92 38.92 33.46 11.45
CA GLU A 92 39.24 33.12 12.86
C GLU A 92 38.95 34.14 14.00
N SER A 93 38.37 33.75 15.13
CA SER A 93 39.06 32.87 16.11
C SER A 93 38.17 32.38 17.27
N ALA A 94 38.72 31.44 18.05
CA ALA A 94 38.37 31.04 19.42
C ALA A 94 37.20 30.05 19.65
N GLN A 95 37.37 29.23 20.71
CA GLN A 95 36.57 28.06 21.09
C GLN A 95 36.61 27.86 22.61
N LEU A 96 35.51 27.36 23.21
CA LEU A 96 35.47 26.45 24.39
C LEU A 96 36.02 26.98 25.74
N ALA A 97 35.63 26.48 26.94
CA ALA A 97 34.64 25.47 27.31
C ALA A 97 34.21 25.59 28.81
N ASP A 98 33.06 25.00 29.13
CA ASP A 98 32.68 24.21 30.32
C ASP A 98 32.93 24.72 31.77
N ASN A 99 31.81 24.98 32.49
CA ASN A 99 31.23 24.18 33.61
C ASN A 99 32.12 23.66 34.79
N PRO A 100 31.50 23.20 35.90
CA PRO A 100 30.32 23.70 36.64
C PRO A 100 30.55 23.72 38.17
N LEU A 101 29.62 24.30 38.95
CA LEU A 101 29.45 23.97 40.38
C LEU A 101 27.98 24.11 40.82
N ASP A 102 27.56 23.23 41.72
CA ASP A 102 26.28 23.19 42.43
C ASP A 102 26.54 22.55 43.80
N PRO A 103 26.04 23.10 44.92
CA PRO A 103 25.48 22.23 45.96
C PRO A 103 24.30 22.82 46.78
N GLN A 104 23.22 22.03 46.86
CA GLN A 104 22.46 21.60 48.07
C GLN A 104 21.91 22.59 49.12
N GLU A 105 20.70 22.23 49.60
CA GLU A 105 20.14 22.40 50.98
C GLU A 105 19.98 23.83 51.54
N ASP A 106 18.77 24.33 51.81
CA ASP A 106 17.88 24.01 52.96
C ASP A 106 16.44 24.55 52.65
N VAL A 107 15.28 23.95 53.00
CA VAL A 107 14.69 23.40 54.26
C VAL A 107 13.74 24.41 54.96
N LEU A 108 12.53 23.92 55.34
CA LEU A 108 11.43 24.60 56.10
C LEU A 108 10.65 25.74 55.35
N ASP A 109 9.39 26.06 55.67
CA ASP A 109 8.22 25.30 56.18
C ASP A 109 6.94 26.18 56.11
N LYS A 110 5.74 25.57 56.12
CA LYS A 110 4.40 26.20 56.34
C LYS A 110 3.87 27.13 55.23
N GLU A 111 2.59 27.11 54.81
CA GLU A 111 1.26 26.95 55.45
C GLU A 111 0.61 28.26 55.93
N GLU A 112 -0.73 28.28 55.83
CA GLU A 112 -1.70 29.36 56.11
C GLU A 112 -1.70 30.50 55.06
N VAL A 113 -2.81 30.85 54.36
CA VAL A 113 -4.19 31.25 54.79
C VAL A 113 -4.15 32.69 55.34
N GLU A 114 -4.96 33.66 54.90
CA GLU A 114 -6.35 33.62 54.38
C GLU A 114 -6.63 34.72 53.31
N ASP A 115 -7.91 34.99 53.08
CA ASP A 115 -8.55 36.08 52.31
C ASP A 115 -7.97 37.50 52.57
N GLY A 116 -8.21 38.53 51.75
CA GLY A 116 -9.05 38.65 50.54
C GLY A 116 -9.34 40.13 50.20
N ASP A 117 -10.48 40.35 49.56
CA ASP A 117 -11.14 41.64 49.24
C ASP A 117 -10.48 42.70 48.33
N GLU A 118 -11.38 43.24 47.51
CA GLU A 118 -11.24 44.31 46.54
C GLU A 118 -10.92 45.67 47.19
N LEU A 119 -10.35 46.61 46.42
CA LEU A 119 -11.14 47.72 45.87
C LEU A 119 -10.36 48.61 44.88
N HIS A 120 -11.12 49.42 44.14
CA HIS A 120 -10.63 50.47 43.24
C HIS A 120 -10.01 51.65 44.00
N GLU A 121 -9.06 52.35 43.37
CA GLU A 121 -9.30 53.75 42.97
C GLU A 121 -8.39 54.18 41.81
N GLU A 122 -8.77 55.27 41.13
CA GLU A 122 -8.12 55.83 39.93
C GLU A 122 -7.34 57.11 40.29
N ASP A 123 -6.21 57.40 39.64
CA ASP A 123 -5.76 58.78 39.44
C ASP A 123 -4.88 58.94 38.18
N ASP A 124 -4.89 60.14 37.60
CA ASP A 124 -4.25 60.52 36.34
C ASP A 124 -2.83 61.09 36.54
N GLY A 125 -1.92 60.84 35.57
CA GLY A 125 -0.57 61.43 35.59
C GLY A 125 0.15 61.36 34.24
N LYS A 126 0.76 62.46 33.79
CA LYS A 126 1.26 62.61 32.41
C LYS A 126 2.54 63.44 32.29
N CYS A 127 3.32 63.16 31.24
CA CYS A 127 4.60 63.78 30.85
C CYS A 127 5.81 63.38 31.76
N ASP A 128 7.06 63.39 31.31
CA ASP A 128 7.65 63.83 30.03
C ASP A 128 8.86 62.94 29.63
N PRO A 129 9.35 62.92 28.37
CA PRO A 129 10.26 61.87 27.89
C PRO A 129 11.75 62.24 27.90
N SER A 130 12.63 61.32 28.36
CA SER A 130 14.00 61.20 27.83
C SER A 130 14.68 59.86 28.16
N GLN A 131 15.69 59.53 27.35
CA GLN A 131 16.69 58.43 27.43
C GLN A 131 16.48 57.20 26.53
N PRO A 132 17.59 56.55 26.07
CA PRO A 132 17.66 56.04 24.70
C PRO A 132 17.29 54.57 24.51
N THR A 133 16.92 54.24 23.27
CA THR A 133 16.62 52.88 22.81
C THR A 133 17.82 51.95 22.92
N SER A 134 17.67 50.87 23.69
CA SER A 134 18.64 49.76 23.75
C SER A 134 18.86 49.10 22.40
N LEU A 135 20.09 48.63 22.13
CA LEU A 135 20.48 47.88 20.92
C LEU A 135 19.58 46.68 20.62
N LYS A 136 18.86 46.15 21.63
CA LYS A 136 17.93 45.02 21.51
C LYS A 136 16.87 45.22 20.42
N ASN A 137 16.46 46.46 20.15
CA ASN A 137 15.45 46.78 19.13
C ASN A 137 16.01 46.89 17.70
N ALA A 138 17.34 46.93 17.52
CA ALA A 138 17.97 46.95 16.20
C ALA A 138 18.25 45.55 15.62
N LEU A 139 18.23 44.51 16.47
CA LEU A 139 18.55 43.12 16.10
C LEU A 139 17.32 42.25 15.82
N LEU A 140 16.11 42.70 16.16
CA LEU A 140 14.84 42.00 15.89
C LEU A 140 14.18 42.55 14.62
N GLY A 141 14.72 42.15 13.47
CA GLY A 141 14.29 42.65 12.17
C GLY A 141 12.88 42.23 11.74
N GLY A 142 11.95 43.19 11.70
CA GLY A 142 11.00 43.29 10.58
C GLY A 142 9.80 42.34 10.55
N MET A 143 9.23 41.93 11.69
CA MET A 143 7.84 41.45 11.67
C MET A 143 6.90 42.60 11.29
N LYS A 144 6.39 42.59 10.05
CA LYS A 144 5.29 43.49 9.65
C LYS A 144 4.07 43.19 10.51
N GLU A 145 3.65 44.18 11.30
CA GLU A 145 2.42 44.08 12.09
C GLU A 145 1.24 43.77 11.16
N ARG A 146 0.65 42.59 11.32
CA ARG A 146 -0.67 42.31 10.77
C ARG A 146 -1.65 43.23 11.48
N LYS A 147 -2.17 44.25 10.76
CA LYS A 147 -3.31 45.07 11.22
C LYS A 147 -4.32 44.16 11.92
N LYS A 148 -4.54 44.37 13.22
CA LYS A 148 -5.68 43.75 13.92
C LYS A 148 -6.93 44.14 13.12
N ARG A 149 -7.62 43.16 12.55
CA ARG A 149 -9.00 43.38 12.08
C ARG A 149 -9.78 43.73 13.34
N GLY A 150 -10.20 44.99 13.45
CA GLY A 150 -10.84 45.52 14.66
C GLY A 150 -12.12 44.77 15.01
N ASP A 151 -12.51 44.86 16.28
CA ASP A 151 -13.60 44.09 16.88
C ASP A 151 -14.99 44.54 16.39
N LYS A 152 -15.30 44.17 15.15
CA LYS A 152 -16.68 43.79 14.82
C LYS A 152 -17.01 42.55 15.66
N ALA A 153 -18.11 42.59 16.39
CA ALA A 153 -18.64 41.45 17.12
C ALA A 153 -18.71 40.25 16.15
N ARG A 154 -18.03 39.16 16.50
CA ARG A 154 -17.96 37.98 15.63
C ARG A 154 -19.28 37.23 15.71
N GLU A 155 -19.81 36.86 14.55
CA GLU A 155 -21.01 36.03 14.43
C GLU A 155 -20.84 34.76 15.28
N LYS A 156 -21.84 34.43 16.09
CA LYS A 156 -21.84 33.23 16.92
C LYS A 156 -21.95 32.01 16.01
N LEU A 157 -20.84 31.31 15.80
CA LEU A 157 -20.80 30.11 14.97
C LEU A 157 -21.62 28.98 15.62
N GLU A 158 -22.37 28.27 14.80
CA GLU A 158 -23.01 27.00 15.17
C GLU A 158 -21.94 25.92 15.24
N ILE A 159 -21.61 25.48 16.46
CA ILE A 159 -20.60 24.44 16.72
C ILE A 159 -21.34 23.22 17.24
N SER A 160 -21.23 22.12 16.51
CA SER A 160 -21.75 20.81 16.89
C SER A 160 -20.67 19.99 17.59
N VAL A 161 -21.08 19.04 18.42
CA VAL A 161 -20.17 18.17 19.19
C VAL A 161 -20.53 16.71 18.93
N LEU A 162 -19.53 15.89 18.58
CA LEU A 162 -19.70 14.46 18.30
C LEU A 162 -18.78 13.63 19.19
N TYR A 163 -19.34 12.57 19.78
CA TYR A 163 -18.68 11.65 20.70
C TYR A 163 -18.59 10.27 20.03
N PRO A 164 -17.39 9.65 19.89
CA PRO A 164 -17.23 8.31 19.31
C PRO A 164 -17.99 7.21 20.07
N GLU A 165 -18.19 7.44 21.37
CA GLU A 165 -18.88 6.53 22.29
C GLU A 165 -20.40 6.47 22.01
N HIS A 166 -20.99 7.56 21.51
CA HIS A 166 -22.40 7.60 21.10
C HIS A 166 -22.63 7.03 19.68
N LEU A 167 -21.56 6.63 18.98
CA LEU A 167 -21.64 6.09 17.62
C LEU A 167 -21.58 4.56 17.64
N ASN A 168 -22.74 3.93 17.43
CA ASN A 168 -22.87 2.49 17.33
C ASN A 168 -22.57 2.03 15.90
N PHE A 169 -21.46 1.30 15.73
CA PHE A 169 -21.12 0.58 14.51
C PHE A 169 -21.42 -0.91 14.74
N GLU A 170 -22.55 -1.35 14.20
CA GLU A 170 -23.24 -2.59 14.57
C GLU A 170 -23.36 -3.53 13.35
N PRO A 171 -23.28 -4.87 13.55
CA PRO A 171 -23.47 -5.82 12.47
C PRO A 171 -24.95 -5.87 12.06
N VAL A 172 -25.20 -6.23 10.81
CA VAL A 172 -26.54 -6.52 10.31
C VAL A 172 -26.57 -8.01 9.95
N ASP A 173 -27.19 -8.79 10.82
CA ASP A 173 -27.26 -10.23 10.67
C ASP A 173 -28.13 -10.61 9.46
N VAL A 174 -27.53 -11.40 8.57
CA VAL A 174 -28.15 -12.03 7.41
C VAL A 174 -27.62 -13.45 7.31
N ASP A 175 -28.43 -14.35 6.74
CA ASP A 175 -27.91 -15.65 6.32
C ASP A 175 -26.93 -15.45 5.15
N LYS A 176 -25.86 -16.25 5.10
CA LYS A 176 -24.74 -16.04 4.17
C LYS A 176 -24.01 -17.35 3.83
N PRO A 177 -23.48 -17.49 2.60
CA PRO A 177 -22.69 -18.66 2.22
C PRO A 177 -21.42 -18.80 3.08
N PRO A 178 -20.83 -19.99 3.16
CA PRO A 178 -19.56 -20.19 3.85
C PRO A 178 -18.46 -19.33 3.20
N VAL A 179 -17.74 -18.54 3.99
CA VAL A 179 -16.54 -17.82 3.56
C VAL A 179 -15.44 -18.86 3.29
N PRO A 180 -14.71 -18.79 2.16
CA PRO A 180 -13.65 -19.75 1.86
C PRO A 180 -12.43 -19.57 2.79
N MET A 181 -11.57 -20.59 2.84
CA MET A 181 -10.30 -20.56 3.57
C MET A 181 -9.12 -20.46 2.59
N LEU A 182 -7.93 -20.13 3.09
CA LEU A 182 -6.71 -20.15 2.29
C LEU A 182 -6.30 -21.59 1.90
N SER A 183 -5.96 -21.76 0.63
CA SER A 183 -5.48 -23.01 0.04
C SER A 183 -3.94 -23.14 0.13
N TYR A 184 -3.36 -24.21 -0.41
CA TYR A 184 -1.91 -24.47 -0.56
C TYR A 184 -1.03 -24.34 0.70
N GLY A 185 -1.61 -24.39 1.91
CA GLY A 185 -0.89 -24.19 3.18
C GLY A 185 -0.46 -22.73 3.42
N LEU A 186 -1.14 -21.77 2.79
CA LEU A 186 -0.90 -20.32 2.94
C LEU A 186 -1.39 -19.78 4.28
N ASP A 187 -2.20 -20.53 5.02
CA ASP A 187 -2.65 -20.23 6.39
C ASP A 187 -1.47 -19.92 7.34
N ARG A 188 -0.33 -20.56 7.13
CA ARG A 188 0.93 -20.34 7.88
C ARG A 188 1.42 -18.91 7.88
N VAL A 189 1.04 -18.11 6.88
CA VAL A 189 1.39 -16.69 6.74
C VAL A 189 0.63 -15.83 7.75
N LEU A 190 -0.58 -16.24 8.15
CA LEU A 190 -1.46 -15.48 9.06
C LEU A 190 -0.87 -15.36 10.48
N PHE A 191 -0.19 -16.41 10.94
CA PHE A 191 0.25 -16.56 12.33
C PHE A 191 1.70 -16.12 12.60
N ASN A 192 2.40 -15.58 11.60
CA ASN A 192 3.82 -15.26 11.70
C ASN A 192 4.13 -13.90 11.03
N PRO A 193 4.75 -12.94 11.76
CA PRO A 193 4.99 -11.60 11.22
C PRO A 193 6.09 -11.59 10.15
N GLY A 194 5.90 -10.76 9.12
CA GLY A 194 6.88 -10.52 8.06
C GLY A 194 6.55 -11.19 6.73
N VAL A 195 7.56 -11.37 5.88
CA VAL A 195 7.39 -11.78 4.48
C VAL A 195 7.76 -13.25 4.26
N TYR A 196 6.78 -14.01 3.82
CA TYR A 196 6.87 -15.42 3.45
C TYR A 196 7.17 -15.57 1.96
N ARG A 197 8.46 -15.64 1.61
CA ARG A 197 8.90 -15.92 0.23
C ARG A 197 8.34 -17.26 -0.27
N LEU A 198 7.95 -17.31 -1.54
CA LEU A 198 7.51 -18.56 -2.17
C LEU A 198 8.65 -19.58 -2.30
N GLN A 199 9.85 -19.13 -2.68
CA GLN A 199 11.08 -19.93 -2.75
C GLN A 199 12.21 -19.26 -1.93
N ASP A 200 12.99 -20.01 -1.14
CA ASP A 200 14.23 -19.51 -0.54
C ASP A 200 15.29 -19.35 -1.65
N PRO A 201 15.79 -18.13 -1.95
CA PRO A 201 16.78 -17.93 -3.01
C PRO A 201 18.12 -18.62 -2.75
N ARG A 202 18.43 -18.99 -1.49
CA ARG A 202 19.70 -19.63 -1.11
C ARG A 202 19.65 -21.15 -1.27
N SER A 203 18.63 -21.82 -0.73
CA SER A 203 18.49 -23.28 -0.84
C SER A 203 17.73 -23.75 -2.09
N ARG A 204 16.88 -22.88 -2.67
CA ARG A 204 15.90 -23.18 -3.73
C ARG A 204 14.76 -24.12 -3.33
N VAL A 205 14.61 -24.37 -2.03
CA VAL A 205 13.42 -25.04 -1.49
C VAL A 205 12.24 -24.07 -1.53
N TYR A 206 11.08 -24.53 -2.02
CA TYR A 206 9.80 -23.80 -2.00
C TYR A 206 9.13 -23.95 -0.64
N ASN A 207 8.60 -22.85 -0.08
CA ASN A 207 7.92 -22.85 1.22
C ASN A 207 6.42 -23.22 1.12
N PHE A 208 5.84 -23.08 -0.07
CA PHE A 208 4.45 -23.42 -0.43
C PHE A 208 4.46 -24.21 -1.75
N ASP A 209 3.29 -24.53 -2.32
CA ASP A 209 3.20 -25.25 -3.60
C ASP A 209 3.91 -24.46 -4.74
N PRO A 210 4.90 -25.05 -5.44
CA PRO A 210 5.54 -24.48 -6.62
C PRO A 210 4.56 -24.06 -7.73
N TYR A 211 3.36 -24.63 -7.79
CA TYR A 211 2.28 -24.23 -8.71
C TYR A 211 1.98 -22.72 -8.62
N LEU A 212 2.05 -22.15 -7.41
CA LEU A 212 1.82 -20.72 -7.17
C LEU A 212 2.88 -19.81 -7.80
N GLU A 213 4.01 -20.34 -8.30
CA GLU A 213 5.08 -19.48 -8.83
C GLU A 213 4.66 -18.79 -10.14
N ARG A 214 3.90 -19.46 -11.01
CA ARG A 214 3.50 -18.90 -12.31
C ARG A 214 2.02 -18.54 -12.27
N ILE A 215 1.73 -17.27 -12.57
CA ILE A 215 0.35 -16.76 -12.61
C ILE A 215 -0.26 -17.17 -13.95
N MET A 216 -1.52 -17.62 -13.95
CA MET A 216 -2.25 -17.89 -15.20
C MET A 216 -2.42 -16.58 -15.99
N PRO A 217 -2.05 -16.52 -17.28
CA PRO A 217 -2.28 -15.34 -18.12
C PRO A 217 -3.75 -14.93 -18.16
N VAL A 218 -4.02 -13.62 -18.24
CA VAL A 218 -5.39 -13.09 -18.26
C VAL A 218 -6.18 -13.52 -19.49
N ASP A 219 -5.50 -13.81 -20.59
CA ASP A 219 -6.04 -14.35 -21.83
C ASP A 219 -6.22 -15.89 -21.81
N GLU A 220 -5.63 -16.59 -20.83
CA GLU A 220 -5.90 -18.01 -20.55
C GLU A 220 -7.08 -18.21 -19.59
N PHE A 221 -7.38 -17.24 -18.72
CA PHE A 221 -8.39 -17.37 -17.67
C PHE A 221 -9.81 -17.04 -18.18
N ASP A 222 -10.79 -17.88 -17.84
CA ASP A 222 -12.20 -17.78 -18.21
C ASP A 222 -12.94 -16.87 -17.22
N PHE A 223 -12.69 -15.56 -17.35
CA PHE A 223 -13.35 -14.53 -16.53
C PHE A 223 -14.86 -14.47 -16.72
N ASP A 224 -15.38 -15.01 -17.82
CA ASP A 224 -16.81 -15.09 -18.13
C ASP A 224 -17.55 -16.10 -17.22
N ALA A 225 -16.81 -16.95 -16.48
CA ALA A 225 -17.34 -17.85 -15.46
C ALA A 225 -17.40 -17.24 -14.05
N LEU A 226 -16.82 -16.05 -13.81
CA LEU A 226 -16.87 -15.37 -12.51
C LEU A 226 -18.12 -14.48 -12.38
N SER A 227 -18.61 -14.37 -11.15
CA SER A 227 -19.73 -13.50 -10.78
C SER A 227 -19.43 -12.00 -11.02
N GLU A 228 -20.39 -11.22 -11.54
CA GLU A 228 -20.17 -9.79 -11.87
C GLU A 228 -19.98 -8.91 -10.62
N TYR A 229 -19.11 -7.90 -10.70
CA TYR A 229 -18.98 -6.88 -9.67
C TYR A 229 -20.18 -5.92 -9.65
N LYS A 230 -21.08 -6.07 -8.66
CA LYS A 230 -22.24 -5.17 -8.45
C LYS A 230 -21.85 -3.88 -7.71
N THR A 231 -22.19 -2.72 -8.29
CA THR A 231 -22.19 -1.42 -7.60
C THR A 231 -23.32 -1.29 -6.58
N SER A 232 -23.25 -0.32 -5.68
CA SER A 232 -24.24 -0.14 -4.60
C SER A 232 -25.65 0.17 -5.16
N SER A 233 -25.71 0.90 -6.28
CA SER A 233 -26.97 1.24 -6.97
C SER A 233 -27.55 0.14 -7.86
N LYS A 234 -26.83 -0.98 -8.04
CA LYS A 234 -27.24 -2.16 -8.84
C LYS A 234 -27.41 -3.42 -7.98
N ASP A 235 -27.31 -3.30 -6.66
CA ASP A 235 -27.48 -4.39 -5.71
C ASP A 235 -28.86 -4.28 -5.05
N GLU A 236 -29.85 -4.92 -5.67
CA GLU A 236 -31.23 -4.93 -5.16
C GLU A 236 -31.37 -5.61 -3.80
N ASP A 237 -30.49 -6.56 -3.46
CA ASP A 237 -30.49 -7.22 -2.15
C ASP A 237 -30.03 -6.24 -1.06
N LEU A 238 -28.97 -5.48 -1.33
CA LEU A 238 -28.52 -4.37 -0.48
C LEU A 238 -29.57 -3.26 -0.39
N LEU A 239 -30.20 -2.86 -1.50
CA LEU A 239 -31.25 -1.84 -1.49
C LEU A 239 -32.48 -2.31 -0.70
N ALA A 240 -32.94 -3.55 -0.88
CA ALA A 240 -34.03 -4.15 -0.11
C ALA A 240 -33.69 -4.26 1.39
N LEU A 241 -32.47 -4.69 1.73
CA LEU A 241 -31.98 -4.74 3.11
C LEU A 241 -31.93 -3.34 3.75
N THR A 242 -31.48 -2.33 3.00
CA THR A 242 -31.43 -0.92 3.43
C THR A 242 -32.84 -0.39 3.72
N ARG A 243 -33.78 -0.58 2.78
CA ARG A 243 -35.21 -0.24 2.94
C ARG A 243 -35.81 -0.96 4.17
N ARG A 244 -35.54 -2.27 4.34
CA ARG A 244 -36.04 -3.11 5.45
C ARG A 244 -35.60 -2.64 6.83
N ILE A 245 -34.41 -2.04 6.94
CA ILE A 245 -33.80 -1.58 8.20
C ILE A 245 -34.05 -0.09 8.46
N GLY A 246 -34.64 0.63 7.51
CA GLY A 246 -34.93 2.07 7.65
C GLY A 246 -33.68 2.95 7.58
N ALA A 247 -32.60 2.46 6.97
CA ALA A 247 -31.43 3.27 6.64
C ALA A 247 -31.73 4.13 5.40
N LYS A 248 -31.17 5.35 5.34
CA LYS A 248 -31.36 6.28 4.21
C LYS A 248 -30.27 6.15 3.17
N PHE A 249 -29.04 5.90 3.60
CA PHE A 249 -27.86 5.80 2.74
C PHE A 249 -27.36 4.36 2.70
N THR A 250 -26.79 3.95 1.57
CA THR A 250 -26.18 2.63 1.42
C THR A 250 -24.93 2.69 0.56
N GLY A 251 -23.89 1.91 0.88
CA GLY A 251 -22.61 1.97 0.18
C GLY A 251 -21.79 0.70 0.29
N SER A 252 -20.78 0.59 -0.57
CA SER A 252 -19.81 -0.51 -0.55
C SER A 252 -18.47 -0.05 -0.02
N THR A 253 -17.65 -0.97 0.50
CA THR A 253 -16.30 -0.61 1.00
C THR A 253 -15.41 0.02 -0.06
N SER A 254 -15.58 -0.37 -1.33
CA SER A 254 -14.92 0.24 -2.48
C SER A 254 -15.35 1.70 -2.70
N SER A 255 -16.65 2.02 -2.72
CA SER A 255 -17.12 3.41 -2.93
C SER A 255 -16.87 4.32 -1.72
N MET A 256 -17.09 3.83 -0.51
CA MET A 256 -16.94 4.64 0.70
C MET A 256 -15.48 4.87 1.14
N SER A 257 -14.55 3.95 0.82
CA SER A 257 -13.14 4.12 1.21
C SER A 257 -12.55 5.46 0.74
N GLY A 258 -12.86 5.90 -0.48
CA GLY A 258 -12.31 7.13 -1.06
C GLY A 258 -12.73 8.40 -0.31
N ILE A 259 -13.99 8.50 0.14
CA ILE A 259 -14.45 9.66 0.90
C ILE A 259 -13.94 9.63 2.33
N LEU A 260 -13.95 8.46 2.99
CA LEU A 260 -13.51 8.29 4.38
C LEU A 260 -12.04 8.67 4.60
N GLN A 261 -11.18 8.55 3.58
CA GLN A 261 -9.80 9.05 3.64
C GLN A 261 -9.72 10.56 3.98
N HIS A 262 -10.60 11.39 3.42
CA HIS A 262 -10.59 12.83 3.69
C HIS A 262 -11.03 13.18 5.11
N PHE A 263 -11.97 12.41 5.68
CA PHE A 263 -12.38 12.57 7.08
C PHE A 263 -11.24 12.19 8.03
N HIS A 264 -10.56 11.06 7.80
CA HIS A 264 -9.32 10.71 8.52
C HIS A 264 -8.24 11.80 8.38
N PHE A 265 -8.01 12.40 7.21
CA PHE A 265 -7.02 13.47 7.06
C PHE A 265 -7.36 14.74 7.86
N VAL A 266 -8.65 15.07 8.03
CA VAL A 266 -9.06 16.21 8.89
C VAL A 266 -9.00 15.83 10.37
N LEU A 267 -9.58 14.70 10.78
CA LEU A 267 -9.65 14.23 12.17
C LEU A 267 -8.26 14.00 12.78
N SER A 268 -7.36 13.38 12.00
CA SER A 268 -5.99 13.08 12.41
C SER A 268 -5.03 14.26 12.21
N ASN A 269 -5.50 15.40 11.68
CA ASN A 269 -4.70 16.57 11.35
C ASN A 269 -3.47 16.23 10.48
N PHE A 270 -3.75 15.59 9.33
CA PHE A 270 -2.78 15.04 8.38
C PHE A 270 -1.64 14.28 9.09
N ARG A 271 -2.02 13.30 9.93
CA ARG A 271 -1.08 12.49 10.72
C ARG A 271 -0.01 11.87 9.82
N LYS A 272 1.25 11.99 10.25
CA LYS A 272 2.39 11.45 9.51
C LYS A 272 2.46 9.94 9.69
N LEU A 273 2.73 9.24 8.59
CA LEU A 273 2.95 7.80 8.59
C LEU A 273 4.16 7.45 9.46
N ASN A 274 3.98 6.48 10.34
CA ASN A 274 5.07 5.90 11.13
C ASN A 274 5.83 4.89 10.28
N HIS A 275 7.12 5.15 10.06
CA HIS A 275 8.04 4.29 9.30
C HIS A 275 9.16 3.69 10.15
N LYS A 276 9.01 3.66 11.49
CA LYS A 276 10.00 3.09 12.43
C LYS A 276 10.28 1.58 12.23
N MET A 277 9.44 0.86 11.49
CA MET A 277 9.62 -0.56 11.16
C MET A 277 10.49 -0.81 9.93
N LEU A 278 10.84 0.23 9.16
CA LEU A 278 11.76 0.10 8.02
C LEU A 278 13.21 -0.04 8.50
N SER A 279 14.02 -0.71 7.68
CA SER A 279 15.44 -0.90 7.91
C SER A 279 16.21 0.42 7.90
N ARG A 280 17.34 0.44 8.61
CA ARG A 280 18.23 1.61 8.68
C ARG A 280 18.99 1.88 7.37
N GLU A 281 18.86 0.99 6.39
CA GLU A 281 19.42 1.12 5.04
C GLU A 281 18.39 1.64 4.03
N PHE A 282 17.10 1.74 4.42
CA PHE A 282 16.08 2.33 3.58
C PHE A 282 16.21 3.86 3.54
N PRO A 283 16.31 4.50 2.35
CA PRO A 283 16.65 5.92 2.25
C PRO A 283 15.50 6.84 2.67
N ASP A 284 15.77 7.72 3.63
CA ASP A 284 14.97 8.86 4.10
C ASP A 284 13.45 8.74 3.85
N PRO A 285 12.77 7.77 4.50
CA PRO A 285 11.37 7.46 4.23
C PRO A 285 10.45 8.65 4.54
N SER A 286 9.66 9.03 3.55
CA SER A 286 8.75 10.17 3.67
C SER A 286 7.47 9.75 4.38
N GLY A 287 7.31 10.19 5.63
CA GLY A 287 6.09 10.02 6.44
C GLY A 287 4.85 10.77 5.93
N ARG A 288 4.77 11.07 4.63
CA ARG A 288 3.62 11.68 3.95
C ARG A 288 3.01 10.70 2.94
N PHE A 289 1.68 10.67 2.88
CA PHE A 289 0.91 9.99 1.85
C PHE A 289 1.32 10.43 0.42
N SER A 290 0.92 9.64 -0.59
CA SER A 290 1.11 10.00 -1.99
C SER A 290 0.21 11.18 -2.38
N LYS A 291 0.64 12.01 -3.35
CA LYS A 291 -0.15 13.15 -3.85
C LYS A 291 -1.54 12.73 -4.35
N ILE A 292 -1.64 11.55 -4.97
CA ILE A 292 -2.87 10.96 -5.49
C ILE A 292 -3.78 10.55 -4.33
N THR A 293 -3.23 9.93 -3.28
CA THR A 293 -3.95 9.52 -2.06
C THR A 293 -4.53 10.71 -1.29
N THR A 294 -3.93 11.90 -1.42
CA THR A 294 -4.44 13.17 -0.87
C THR A 294 -5.26 14.01 -1.87
N GLY A 295 -5.43 13.52 -3.11
CA GLY A 295 -6.16 14.23 -4.17
C GLY A 295 -7.68 14.18 -3.96
N PRO A 296 -8.47 15.04 -4.64
CA PRO A 296 -9.91 15.10 -4.43
C PRO A 296 -10.63 13.80 -4.80
N SER A 297 -11.44 13.29 -3.87
CA SER A 297 -12.33 12.15 -4.09
C SER A 297 -13.71 12.60 -4.55
N ALA A 298 -14.47 11.70 -5.18
CA ALA A 298 -15.84 11.94 -5.58
C ALA A 298 -16.67 10.66 -5.62
N VAL A 299 -17.98 10.80 -5.41
CA VAL A 299 -18.97 9.72 -5.44
C VAL A 299 -20.26 10.22 -6.07
N PHE A 300 -21.03 9.30 -6.64
CA PHE A 300 -22.44 9.52 -6.95
C PHE A 300 -23.30 9.01 -5.80
N LEU A 301 -24.31 9.81 -5.44
CA LEU A 301 -25.35 9.49 -4.49
C LEU A 301 -26.65 9.29 -5.27
N ARG A 302 -26.87 8.06 -5.75
CA ARG A 302 -27.94 7.68 -6.68
C ARG A 302 -29.24 7.46 -5.91
N HIS A 303 -30.30 8.22 -6.22
CA HIS A 303 -31.60 8.07 -5.58
C HIS A 303 -32.37 6.87 -6.17
N LYS A 304 -32.75 5.93 -5.32
CA LYS A 304 -33.51 4.70 -5.63
C LYS A 304 -34.62 4.51 -4.58
N ASP A 305 -35.84 4.87 -4.92
CA ASP A 305 -37.07 4.68 -4.11
C ASP A 305 -36.94 5.13 -2.64
N GLY A 306 -36.49 6.37 -2.40
CA GLY A 306 -36.30 6.94 -1.07
C GLY A 306 -34.98 6.57 -0.38
N VAL A 307 -34.24 5.60 -0.91
CA VAL A 307 -32.88 5.23 -0.49
C VAL A 307 -31.85 5.87 -1.43
N TYR A 308 -30.66 6.15 -0.91
CA TYR A 308 -29.58 6.82 -1.63
C TYR A 308 -28.32 5.94 -1.65
N ALA A 309 -27.96 5.42 -2.82
CA ALA A 309 -26.81 4.53 -3.01
C ALA A 309 -25.53 5.28 -3.36
N ILE A 310 -24.44 5.00 -2.63
CA ILE A 310 -23.12 5.61 -2.78
C ILE A 310 -22.30 4.76 -3.75
N ASP A 311 -22.04 5.28 -4.95
CA ASP A 311 -21.17 4.69 -5.97
C ASP A 311 -19.89 5.50 -6.16
N ALA A 312 -18.79 4.84 -6.54
CA ALA A 312 -17.55 5.53 -6.88
C ALA A 312 -17.70 6.32 -8.18
N ASP A 313 -17.18 7.56 -8.21
CA ASP A 313 -17.14 8.37 -9.44
C ASP A 313 -16.00 7.88 -10.36
N LYS A 314 -16.38 7.16 -11.41
CA LYS A 314 -15.49 6.49 -12.37
C LYS A 314 -14.96 7.38 -13.52
N SER A 315 -15.14 8.71 -13.49
CA SER A 315 -14.81 9.58 -14.66
C SER A 315 -13.35 9.52 -15.15
N TYR A 316 -12.43 8.96 -14.37
CA TYR A 316 -11.03 8.79 -14.74
C TYR A 316 -10.53 7.33 -14.62
N ASP A 317 -11.45 6.36 -14.50
CA ASP A 317 -11.12 4.93 -14.36
C ASP A 317 -10.68 4.32 -15.70
N ARG A 318 -9.37 4.38 -15.96
CA ARG A 318 -8.76 3.76 -17.15
C ARG A 318 -8.69 2.22 -17.04
N PRO A 319 -8.81 1.48 -18.16
CA PRO A 319 -8.66 0.03 -18.18
C PRO A 319 -7.29 -0.42 -17.63
N ASN A 320 -7.28 -1.48 -16.83
CA ASN A 320 -6.10 -1.90 -16.08
C ASN A 320 -6.11 -3.42 -15.83
N ILE A 321 -5.04 -4.10 -16.24
CA ILE A 321 -4.85 -5.55 -16.05
C ILE A 321 -4.86 -5.98 -14.57
N MET A 322 -4.45 -5.10 -13.64
CA MET A 322 -4.42 -5.43 -12.21
C MET A 322 -5.81 -5.68 -11.61
N SER A 323 -6.87 -5.08 -12.16
CA SER A 323 -8.26 -5.29 -11.69
C SER A 323 -8.78 -6.70 -12.01
N TRP A 324 -8.36 -7.25 -13.14
CA TRP A 324 -8.69 -8.61 -13.57
C TRP A 324 -7.84 -9.65 -12.82
N LEU A 325 -6.52 -9.41 -12.75
CA LEU A 325 -5.60 -10.26 -11.99
C LEU A 325 -5.94 -10.35 -10.50
N GLY A 326 -6.51 -9.29 -9.90
CA GLY A 326 -7.01 -9.34 -8.53
C GLY A 326 -8.01 -10.47 -8.30
N HIS A 327 -9.07 -10.53 -9.11
CA HIS A 327 -10.11 -11.56 -9.01
C HIS A 327 -9.59 -12.98 -9.30
N SER A 328 -8.75 -13.14 -10.33
CA SER A 328 -8.14 -14.45 -10.66
C SER A 328 -7.21 -14.94 -9.54
N LEU A 329 -6.45 -14.04 -8.91
CA LEU A 329 -5.58 -14.39 -7.78
C LEU A 329 -6.35 -14.60 -6.48
N GLU A 330 -7.45 -13.88 -6.23
CA GLU A 330 -8.37 -14.13 -5.12
C GLU A 330 -8.93 -15.57 -5.18
N LYS A 331 -9.38 -16.00 -6.37
CA LYS A 331 -9.81 -17.38 -6.65
C LYS A 331 -8.66 -18.38 -6.53
N LEU A 332 -7.46 -18.06 -7.02
CA LEU A 332 -6.27 -18.92 -6.89
C LEU A 332 -5.91 -19.19 -5.42
N LEU A 333 -5.97 -18.18 -4.56
CA LEU A 333 -5.52 -18.32 -3.16
C LEU A 333 -6.55 -19.06 -2.28
N THR A 334 -7.79 -19.22 -2.75
CA THR A 334 -8.93 -19.77 -1.98
C THR A 334 -9.44 -21.14 -2.46
N THR A 335 -8.98 -21.64 -3.60
CA THR A 335 -9.46 -22.91 -4.19
C THR A 335 -8.35 -23.95 -4.36
N GLU A 336 -8.72 -25.21 -4.51
CA GLU A 336 -7.76 -26.28 -4.84
C GLU A 336 -7.34 -26.20 -6.30
N ARG A 337 -6.11 -26.66 -6.61
CA ARG A 337 -5.56 -26.66 -7.97
C ARG A 337 -6.47 -27.34 -8.99
N ALA A 338 -7.13 -28.44 -8.61
CA ALA A 338 -8.03 -29.20 -9.49
C ALA A 338 -9.38 -28.50 -9.74
N GLU A 339 -9.74 -27.50 -8.92
CA GLU A 339 -10.86 -26.59 -9.17
C GLU A 339 -10.38 -25.38 -9.99
N PHE A 340 -9.29 -24.73 -9.58
CA PHE A 340 -8.78 -23.51 -10.22
C PHE A 340 -8.42 -23.72 -11.70
N GLU A 341 -7.82 -24.87 -12.06
CA GLU A 341 -7.48 -25.18 -13.45
C GLU A 341 -8.72 -25.29 -14.36
N ARG A 342 -9.94 -25.50 -13.82
CA ARG A 342 -11.21 -25.50 -14.59
C ARG A 342 -11.59 -24.11 -15.12
N TYR A 343 -11.01 -23.06 -14.54
CA TYR A 343 -11.13 -21.69 -15.02
C TYR A 343 -10.10 -21.35 -16.12
N ARG A 344 -9.26 -22.29 -16.58
CA ARG A 344 -8.53 -22.08 -17.85
C ARG A 344 -9.50 -22.30 -19.02
N ARG A 345 -9.54 -21.37 -19.99
CA ARG A 345 -10.39 -21.44 -21.20
C ARG A 345 -10.20 -22.72 -22.04
N SER A 346 -9.03 -23.36 -21.93
CA SER A 346 -8.70 -24.64 -22.59
C SER A 346 -8.98 -25.89 -21.75
N SER A 347 -9.59 -25.77 -20.56
CA SER A 347 -10.05 -26.91 -19.77
C SER A 347 -11.20 -27.65 -20.48
N PRO A 348 -11.17 -28.99 -20.59
CA PRO A 348 -12.31 -29.76 -21.09
C PRO A 348 -13.47 -29.74 -20.07
N ASP A 349 -13.14 -29.79 -18.78
CA ASP A 349 -14.07 -29.61 -17.67
C ASP A 349 -14.10 -28.13 -17.31
N LYS A 350 -15.00 -27.35 -17.92
CA LYS A 350 -15.16 -25.93 -17.58
C LYS A 350 -15.64 -25.76 -16.14
N ALA A 351 -15.23 -24.65 -15.51
CA ALA A 351 -15.81 -24.22 -14.25
C ALA A 351 -17.33 -23.98 -14.40
N PRO A 352 -18.14 -24.32 -13.38
CA PRO A 352 -19.53 -23.85 -13.34
C PRO A 352 -19.54 -22.33 -13.21
N ALA A 353 -20.44 -21.65 -13.91
CA ALA A 353 -20.61 -20.21 -13.77
C ALA A 353 -21.01 -19.87 -12.32
N GLU A 354 -20.30 -18.94 -11.69
CA GLU A 354 -20.60 -18.52 -10.33
C GLU A 354 -21.89 -17.69 -10.29
N ASP A 355 -22.95 -18.22 -9.69
CA ASP A 355 -24.10 -17.40 -9.31
C ASP A 355 -23.68 -16.33 -8.28
N ASN A 356 -24.30 -15.16 -8.32
CA ASN A 356 -24.05 -14.05 -7.41
C ASN A 356 -24.26 -14.43 -5.94
N ALA A 357 -25.12 -15.41 -5.67
CA ALA A 357 -25.35 -15.99 -4.34
C ALA A 357 -24.11 -16.69 -3.73
N SER A 358 -23.05 -16.93 -4.51
CA SER A 358 -21.79 -17.49 -4.02
C SER A 358 -20.91 -16.48 -3.27
N ARG A 359 -21.02 -15.17 -3.55
CA ARG A 359 -20.21 -14.15 -2.87
C ARG A 359 -20.72 -13.92 -1.45
N CYS A 360 -19.88 -14.19 -0.45
CA CYS A 360 -20.21 -13.85 0.93
C CYS A 360 -20.05 -12.35 1.19
N TYR A 361 -21.11 -11.73 1.74
CA TYR A 361 -21.09 -10.34 2.19
C TYR A 361 -21.22 -10.22 3.71
N HIS A 362 -20.68 -9.14 4.27
CA HIS A 362 -20.95 -8.64 5.61
C HIS A 362 -21.64 -7.30 5.48
N TYR A 363 -22.74 -7.12 6.20
CA TYR A 363 -23.45 -5.86 6.28
C TYR A 363 -23.23 -5.24 7.66
N SER A 364 -22.90 -3.96 7.67
CA SER A 364 -22.64 -3.17 8.89
C SER A 364 -23.45 -1.88 8.82
N LYS A 365 -23.91 -1.38 9.96
CA LYS A 365 -24.70 -0.14 10.06
C LYS A 365 -24.09 0.82 11.09
N GLN A 366 -24.16 2.12 10.79
CA GLN A 366 -24.03 3.19 11.79
C GLN A 366 -24.90 4.37 11.35
N GLY A 367 -25.63 4.96 12.30
CA GLY A 367 -26.55 6.07 12.01
C GLY A 367 -27.60 5.68 10.96
N SER A 368 -27.74 6.49 9.91
CA SER A 368 -28.61 6.20 8.76
C SER A 368 -27.91 5.52 7.58
N ILE A 369 -26.64 5.10 7.74
CA ILE A 369 -25.83 4.47 6.68
C ILE A 369 -25.74 2.94 6.85
N MET A 370 -26.07 2.22 5.77
CA MET A 370 -25.77 0.81 5.54
C MET A 370 -24.47 0.63 4.75
N MET A 371 -23.64 -0.35 5.11
CA MET A 371 -22.36 -0.65 4.46
C MET A 371 -22.25 -2.13 4.11
N ARG A 372 -21.92 -2.45 2.85
CA ARG A 372 -21.63 -3.80 2.34
C ARG A 372 -20.12 -4.02 2.15
N SER A 373 -19.56 -5.02 2.81
CA SER A 373 -18.23 -5.57 2.49
C SER A 373 -18.35 -6.95 1.87
N GLN A 374 -17.55 -7.24 0.84
CA GLN A 374 -17.22 -8.62 0.47
C GLN A 374 -16.36 -9.23 1.58
N LEU A 375 -16.41 -10.55 1.74
CA LEU A 375 -15.54 -11.32 2.64
C LEU A 375 -14.72 -12.32 1.82
N ASP A 376 -13.43 -12.05 1.70
CA ASP A 376 -12.55 -12.77 0.77
C ASP A 376 -12.03 -14.09 1.36
N ALA A 377 -11.73 -14.15 2.66
CA ALA A 377 -11.29 -15.37 3.36
C ALA A 377 -11.57 -15.38 4.87
N ILE A 378 -11.57 -16.57 5.48
CA ILE A 378 -11.70 -16.78 6.94
C ILE A 378 -10.65 -17.77 7.48
N ASP A 379 -10.21 -17.55 8.72
CA ASP A 379 -9.53 -18.54 9.55
C ASP A 379 -10.02 -18.44 11.01
N PRO A 380 -10.72 -19.47 11.55
CA PRO A 380 -11.24 -19.45 12.93
C PRO A 380 -10.18 -19.36 14.05
N ARG A 381 -8.88 -19.42 13.73
CA ARG A 381 -7.78 -19.24 14.69
C ARG A 381 -7.36 -17.77 14.83
N LEU A 382 -7.80 -16.89 13.92
CA LEU A 382 -7.55 -15.44 14.02
C LEU A 382 -8.53 -14.76 14.99
N PRO A 383 -8.16 -13.59 15.56
CA PRO A 383 -9.04 -12.83 16.45
C PRO A 383 -10.39 -12.39 15.85
N GLY A 384 -11.30 -11.99 16.73
CA GLY A 384 -12.57 -11.34 16.36
C GLY A 384 -13.51 -12.26 15.58
N THR A 385 -13.69 -11.99 14.29
CA THR A 385 -14.53 -12.78 13.37
C THR A 385 -13.75 -13.90 12.67
N GLY A 386 -12.41 -13.90 12.76
CA GLY A 386 -11.52 -14.72 11.96
C GLY A 386 -11.44 -14.34 10.47
N VAL A 387 -12.23 -13.36 10.02
CA VAL A 387 -12.33 -12.97 8.60
C VAL A 387 -11.22 -11.98 8.24
N PHE A 388 -10.65 -12.10 7.03
CA PHE A 388 -9.64 -11.20 6.51
C PHE A 388 -9.78 -10.93 5.01
N ASP A 389 -9.15 -9.84 4.59
CA ASP A 389 -9.16 -9.30 3.23
C ASP A 389 -8.03 -9.95 2.40
N LEU A 390 -8.28 -10.32 1.14
CA LEU A 390 -7.25 -10.85 0.24
C LEU A 390 -6.85 -9.77 -0.77
N LYS A 391 -5.58 -9.37 -0.81
CA LYS A 391 -5.11 -8.34 -1.74
C LYS A 391 -3.82 -8.70 -2.45
N THR A 392 -3.68 -8.22 -3.68
CA THR A 392 -2.54 -8.51 -4.54
C THR A 392 -1.69 -7.25 -4.73
N ARG A 393 -0.38 -7.37 -4.54
CA ARG A 393 0.58 -6.27 -4.65
C ARG A 393 1.49 -6.43 -5.86
N ALA A 394 1.07 -5.83 -6.96
CA ALA A 394 1.91 -5.68 -8.13
C ALA A 394 3.14 -4.82 -7.81
N VAL A 395 4.32 -5.24 -8.28
CA VAL A 395 5.58 -4.51 -8.10
C VAL A 395 5.59 -3.14 -8.80
N ILE A 396 6.49 -2.28 -8.35
CA ILE A 396 6.59 -0.87 -8.76
C ILE A 396 6.68 -0.65 -10.27
N SER A 397 7.27 -1.57 -11.05
CA SER A 397 7.31 -1.48 -12.52
C SER A 397 5.92 -1.52 -13.15
N ILE A 398 5.10 -2.49 -12.75
CA ILE A 398 3.70 -2.62 -13.20
C ILE A 398 2.88 -1.42 -12.72
N ARG A 399 3.05 -0.99 -11.46
CA ARG A 399 2.30 0.15 -10.89
C ARG A 399 2.63 1.48 -11.59
N MET A 400 3.87 1.67 -12.05
CA MET A 400 4.32 2.91 -12.71
C MET A 400 4.15 2.87 -14.24
N ASN A 401 3.94 1.69 -14.83
CA ASN A 401 3.68 1.51 -16.24
C ASN A 401 2.73 0.32 -16.52
N HIS A 402 1.44 0.50 -16.18
CA HIS A 402 0.42 -0.55 -16.30
C HIS A 402 -0.01 -0.84 -17.75
N LYS A 403 0.22 0.10 -18.68
CA LYS A 403 -0.07 -0.08 -20.11
C LYS A 403 0.96 -1.02 -20.73
N GLU A 404 2.24 -0.68 -20.64
CA GLU A 404 3.37 -1.49 -21.12
C GLU A 404 3.79 -2.55 -20.07
N HIS A 405 2.81 -3.19 -19.43
CA HIS A 405 3.01 -4.12 -18.31
C HIS A 405 3.94 -5.29 -18.66
N LYS A 406 3.97 -5.72 -19.92
CA LYS A 406 4.85 -6.79 -20.43
C LYS A 406 6.33 -6.40 -20.33
N GLU A 407 6.68 -5.13 -20.43
CA GLU A 407 8.07 -4.66 -20.23
C GLU A 407 8.44 -4.65 -18.75
N GLY A 408 7.54 -4.10 -17.92
CA GLY A 408 7.70 -4.00 -16.47
C GLY A 408 7.73 -5.35 -15.74
N ALA A 409 7.12 -6.39 -16.31
CA ALA A 409 7.07 -7.74 -15.72
C ALA A 409 8.46 -8.34 -15.47
N GLY A 410 9.52 -7.90 -16.15
CA GLY A 410 10.88 -8.39 -15.88
C GLY A 410 11.40 -8.11 -14.46
N TYR A 411 10.80 -7.17 -13.71
CA TYR A 411 11.23 -6.77 -12.36
C TYR A 411 11.05 -7.90 -11.34
N GLN A 412 11.95 -8.04 -10.36
CA GLN A 412 12.00 -9.17 -9.42
C GLN A 412 12.12 -8.72 -7.95
N LEU A 413 11.45 -9.39 -7.02
CA LEU A 413 11.67 -9.18 -5.57
C LEU A 413 12.75 -10.14 -5.04
N ARG A 414 14.00 -9.71 -5.19
CA ARG A 414 15.20 -10.48 -4.86
C ARG A 414 15.57 -10.33 -3.38
N HIS A 415 15.40 -9.15 -2.80
CA HIS A 415 15.84 -8.77 -1.45
C HIS A 415 14.66 -8.66 -0.47
N ALA A 416 14.92 -8.82 0.83
CA ALA A 416 13.90 -8.55 1.85
C ALA A 416 13.80 -7.04 2.12
N LEU A 417 14.97 -6.45 2.38
CA LEU A 417 15.19 -5.04 2.72
C LEU A 417 15.82 -4.27 1.54
N GLY A 418 15.88 -2.94 1.63
CA GLY A 418 16.52 -2.03 0.67
C GLY A 418 15.54 -1.27 -0.23
N GLU A 419 16.05 -0.32 -1.02
CA GLU A 419 15.22 0.61 -1.82
C GLU A 419 14.62 -0.01 -3.10
N TRP A 420 15.26 -1.03 -3.68
CA TRP A 420 14.92 -1.60 -4.99
C TRP A 420 15.00 -3.14 -4.98
N GLU A 421 14.23 -3.78 -5.86
CA GLU A 421 14.10 -5.24 -5.96
C GLU A 421 13.79 -5.91 -4.59
N SER A 422 13.04 -5.22 -3.73
CA SER A 422 12.80 -5.60 -2.33
C SER A 422 11.32 -5.58 -1.93
N PHE A 423 10.95 -6.44 -0.97
CA PHE A 423 9.61 -6.40 -0.36
C PHE A 423 9.42 -5.16 0.51
N GLU A 424 10.47 -4.70 1.21
CA GLU A 424 10.46 -3.47 2.00
C GLU A 424 10.07 -2.24 1.17
N ARG A 425 10.53 -2.14 -0.08
CA ARG A 425 10.10 -1.06 -0.99
C ARG A 425 8.62 -1.14 -1.30
N GLU A 426 8.11 -2.33 -1.60
CA GLU A 426 6.69 -2.52 -1.90
C GLU A 426 5.80 -2.19 -0.69
N PHE A 427 6.24 -2.57 0.51
CA PHE A 427 5.60 -2.20 1.78
C PHE A 427 5.62 -0.67 2.01
N TYR A 428 6.77 0.00 1.89
CA TYR A 428 6.86 1.46 2.03
C TYR A 428 5.95 2.20 1.04
N ASP A 429 6.01 1.84 -0.26
CA ASP A 429 5.11 2.38 -1.28
C ASP A 429 3.63 2.11 -0.93
N MET A 430 3.31 1.01 -0.24
CA MET A 430 1.95 0.63 0.16
C MET A 430 1.44 1.50 1.31
N THR A 431 2.25 1.69 2.37
CA THR A 431 1.92 2.57 3.51
C THR A 431 1.49 3.95 3.04
N ARG A 432 2.17 4.48 2.01
CA ARG A 432 1.96 5.83 1.48
C ARG A 432 0.81 5.94 0.48
N ALA A 433 0.39 4.85 -0.14
CA ALA A 433 -0.57 4.88 -1.25
C ALA A 433 -1.95 4.29 -0.92
N THR A 434 -1.96 3.10 -0.32
CA THR A 434 -3.12 2.18 -0.30
C THR A 434 -3.50 1.69 1.09
N LEU A 435 -2.56 1.67 2.04
CA LEU A 435 -2.77 1.10 3.38
C LEU A 435 -3.91 1.77 4.17
N LEU A 436 -4.21 3.05 3.92
CA LEU A 436 -5.35 3.72 4.53
C LEU A 436 -6.71 3.23 3.97
N LYS A 437 -6.81 2.93 2.67
CA LYS A 437 -8.03 2.31 2.11
C LYS A 437 -8.24 0.91 2.70
N TYR A 438 -7.17 0.15 2.77
CA TYR A 438 -7.08 -1.16 3.40
C TYR A 438 -7.56 -1.14 4.87
N SER A 439 -7.06 -0.20 5.68
CA SER A 439 -7.53 0.03 7.07
C SER A 439 -9.05 0.28 7.15
N LEU A 440 -9.58 1.12 6.26
CA LEU A 440 -11.01 1.43 6.19
C LEU A 440 -11.83 0.22 5.73
N GLN A 441 -11.32 -0.58 4.80
CA GLN A 441 -11.97 -1.81 4.31
C GLN A 441 -12.07 -2.87 5.41
N VAL A 442 -10.96 -3.16 6.11
CA VAL A 442 -10.91 -4.08 7.26
C VAL A 442 -11.91 -3.66 8.36
N ARG A 443 -12.00 -2.36 8.65
CA ARG A 443 -12.94 -1.81 9.64
C ARG A 443 -14.40 -1.91 9.22
N MET A 444 -14.74 -1.54 7.98
CA MET A 444 -16.10 -1.70 7.45
C MET A 444 -16.56 -3.17 7.40
N GLY A 445 -15.64 -4.07 7.03
CA GLY A 445 -15.88 -5.52 6.96
C GLY A 445 -15.78 -6.28 8.28
N ARG A 446 -15.39 -5.61 9.39
CA ARG A 446 -15.16 -6.21 10.72
C ARG A 446 -14.20 -7.41 10.66
N MET A 447 -13.09 -7.21 9.95
CA MET A 447 -12.01 -8.17 9.68
C MET A 447 -10.84 -7.99 10.67
N ASP A 448 -9.97 -9.01 10.80
CA ASP A 448 -8.74 -8.94 11.63
C ASP A 448 -7.57 -8.25 10.92
N GLY A 449 -7.49 -8.34 9.59
CA GLY A 449 -6.33 -7.89 8.82
C GLY A 449 -6.41 -8.23 7.34
N ILE A 450 -5.26 -8.21 6.67
CA ILE A 450 -5.13 -8.39 5.21
C ILE A 450 -4.00 -9.35 4.87
N PHE A 451 -4.29 -10.34 4.02
CA PHE A 451 -3.31 -11.19 3.37
C PHE A 451 -2.87 -10.58 2.03
N ILE A 452 -1.57 -10.49 1.80
CA ILE A 452 -0.97 -9.77 0.67
C ILE A 452 -0.09 -10.71 -0.15
N ALA A 453 -0.44 -10.93 -1.42
CA ALA A 453 0.39 -11.66 -2.39
C ALA A 453 1.20 -10.70 -3.28
N TYR A 454 2.53 -10.74 -3.21
CA TYR A 454 3.43 -9.87 -3.99
C TYR A 454 3.77 -10.51 -5.35
N HIS A 455 3.59 -9.78 -6.45
CA HIS A 455 3.72 -10.33 -7.81
C HIS A 455 4.23 -9.34 -8.88
N ASN A 456 4.76 -9.86 -9.99
CA ASN A 456 5.14 -9.10 -11.20
C ASN A 456 4.22 -9.41 -12.41
N ILE A 457 2.96 -9.77 -12.14
CA ILE A 457 1.95 -10.29 -13.08
C ILE A 457 2.30 -11.60 -13.81
N GLU A 458 3.58 -11.92 -14.05
CA GLU A 458 4.03 -13.23 -14.55
C GLU A 458 4.16 -14.28 -13.41
N ARG A 459 4.56 -13.85 -12.20
CA ARG A 459 4.90 -14.70 -11.05
C ARG A 459 4.55 -14.11 -9.69
N ILE A 460 4.33 -14.98 -8.70
CA ILE A 460 4.25 -14.62 -7.27
C ILE A 460 5.63 -14.78 -6.62
N PHE A 461 6.05 -13.80 -5.83
CA PHE A 461 7.33 -13.82 -5.10
C PHE A 461 7.19 -14.32 -3.65
N GLY A 462 6.02 -14.12 -3.06
CA GLY A 462 5.74 -14.44 -1.66
C GLY A 462 4.58 -13.64 -1.10
N PHE A 463 4.31 -13.87 0.17
CA PHE A 463 3.12 -13.45 0.89
C PHE A 463 3.46 -12.70 2.17
N GLN A 464 2.50 -11.94 2.70
CA GLN A 464 2.60 -11.29 4.00
C GLN A 464 1.19 -11.12 4.58
N TYR A 465 1.01 -11.38 5.87
CA TYR A 465 -0.16 -10.93 6.60
C TYR A 465 0.13 -9.57 7.25
N LEU A 466 -0.87 -8.70 7.32
CA LEU A 466 -0.85 -7.47 8.11
C LEU A 466 -2.12 -7.42 8.97
N SER A 467 -1.94 -7.59 10.28
CA SER A 467 -3.02 -7.39 11.25
C SER A 467 -3.44 -5.92 11.30
N LEU A 468 -4.68 -5.66 11.76
CA LEU A 468 -5.16 -4.29 11.98
C LEU A 468 -4.24 -3.50 12.92
N SER A 469 -3.64 -4.16 13.93
CA SER A 469 -2.68 -3.53 14.85
C SER A 469 -1.38 -3.07 14.17
N GLU A 470 -0.91 -3.77 13.12
CA GLU A 470 0.28 -3.38 12.35
C GLU A 470 -0.06 -2.27 11.34
N ILE A 471 -1.26 -2.31 10.78
CA ILE A 471 -1.83 -1.24 9.95
C ILE A 471 -1.96 0.05 10.79
N ASP A 472 -2.44 -0.04 12.03
CA ASP A 472 -2.56 1.09 12.95
C ASP A 472 -1.21 1.58 13.47
N ALA A 473 -0.25 0.67 13.70
CA ALA A 473 1.11 1.05 14.05
C ALA A 473 1.75 1.93 12.96
N VAL A 474 1.38 1.75 11.69
CA VAL A 474 1.79 2.62 10.56
C VAL A 474 0.95 3.90 10.48
N LEU A 475 -0.38 3.77 10.50
CA LEU A 475 -1.31 4.87 10.19
C LEU A 475 -1.54 5.80 11.38
N HIS A 476 -1.83 5.25 12.56
CA HIS A 476 -2.20 5.99 13.77
C HIS A 476 -1.01 6.19 14.73
N GLY A 477 0.01 5.33 14.63
CA GLY A 477 1.27 5.40 15.38
C GLY A 477 1.34 4.51 16.62
N GLN A 478 0.25 3.81 16.94
CA GLN A 478 0.07 2.88 18.06
C GLN A 478 -0.54 1.57 17.56
N LYS A 479 -0.42 0.47 18.31
CA LYS A 479 -0.98 -0.84 17.91
C LYS A 479 -2.46 -0.98 18.28
N GLU A 480 -2.84 -0.41 19.42
CA GLU A 480 -4.17 -0.53 19.99
C GLU A 480 -5.19 0.22 19.12
N SER A 481 -6.12 -0.53 18.53
CA SER A 481 -6.99 -0.09 17.44
C SER A 481 -7.99 0.99 17.82
N ARG A 482 -8.29 1.16 19.12
CA ARG A 482 -9.25 2.12 19.70
C ARG A 482 -9.22 3.49 19.03
N LEU A 483 -8.02 4.04 18.79
CA LEU A 483 -7.87 5.34 18.12
C LEU A 483 -8.37 5.33 16.67
N GLY A 484 -7.94 4.35 15.88
CA GLY A 484 -8.37 4.19 14.50
C GLY A 484 -9.86 3.83 14.39
N ASP A 485 -10.39 3.09 15.36
CA ASP A 485 -11.80 2.70 15.44
C ASP A 485 -12.69 3.91 15.77
N GLN A 486 -12.24 4.79 16.68
CA GLN A 486 -12.93 6.05 16.97
C GLN A 486 -12.79 7.07 15.81
N GLU A 487 -11.61 7.19 15.18
CA GLU A 487 -11.43 7.99 13.95
C GLU A 487 -12.37 7.52 12.82
N PHE A 488 -12.52 6.20 12.65
CA PHE A 488 -13.42 5.58 11.68
C PHE A 488 -14.91 5.83 12.00
N LYS A 489 -15.35 5.61 13.24
CA LYS A 489 -16.72 5.93 13.68
C LYS A 489 -17.06 7.40 13.44
N LEU A 490 -16.22 8.33 13.88
CA LEU A 490 -16.41 9.77 13.66
C LEU A 490 -16.46 10.11 12.17
N SER A 491 -15.62 9.47 11.35
CA SER A 491 -15.65 9.64 9.89
C SER A 491 -17.01 9.27 9.30
N ILE A 492 -17.60 8.13 9.69
CA ILE A 492 -18.94 7.74 9.23
C ILE A 492 -20.01 8.70 9.74
N GLY A 493 -19.95 9.15 11.00
CA GLY A 493 -20.92 10.09 11.55
C GLY A 493 -20.93 11.45 10.84
N LEU A 494 -19.75 11.97 10.49
CA LEU A 494 -19.61 13.20 9.71
C LEU A 494 -20.02 13.01 8.24
N VAL A 495 -19.89 11.81 7.67
CA VAL A 495 -20.47 11.48 6.35
C VAL A 495 -22.00 11.50 6.42
N ASP A 496 -22.60 10.84 7.41
CA ASP A 496 -24.07 10.74 7.57
C ASP A 496 -24.74 12.12 7.64
N GLU A 497 -24.18 13.04 8.43
CA GLU A 497 -24.66 14.42 8.50
C GLU A 497 -24.49 15.20 7.18
N LEU A 498 -23.34 15.08 6.50
CA LEU A 498 -23.12 15.77 5.22
C LEU A 498 -24.03 15.24 4.12
N LEU A 499 -24.31 13.94 4.08
CA LEU A 499 -25.28 13.33 3.16
C LEU A 499 -26.71 13.74 3.52
N ALA A 500 -27.05 13.83 4.82
CA ALA A 500 -28.33 14.36 5.28
C ALA A 500 -28.52 15.83 4.90
N LYS A 501 -27.52 16.69 5.09
CA LYS A 501 -27.54 18.11 4.70
C LYS A 501 -27.63 18.28 3.18
N ALA A 502 -26.94 17.44 2.40
CA ALA A 502 -27.02 17.45 0.94
C ALA A 502 -28.38 17.02 0.40
N THR A 503 -28.95 15.92 0.92
CA THR A 503 -30.29 15.45 0.52
C THR A 503 -31.45 16.26 1.11
N ALA A 504 -31.21 17.08 2.15
CA ALA A 504 -32.16 18.09 2.59
C ALA A 504 -32.15 19.34 1.69
N GLN A 505 -30.99 19.69 1.13
CA GLN A 505 -30.85 20.80 0.18
C GLN A 505 -31.37 20.44 -1.23
N PHE A 506 -31.21 19.18 -1.63
CA PHE A 506 -31.63 18.65 -2.93
C PHE A 506 -32.40 17.33 -2.70
N PRO A 507 -33.69 17.40 -2.31
CA PRO A 507 -34.50 16.21 -2.06
C PRO A 507 -34.79 15.43 -3.33
N ASP A 508 -34.97 14.12 -3.16
CA ASP A 508 -35.41 13.13 -4.15
C ASP A 508 -34.65 13.10 -5.48
N THR A 509 -33.43 13.65 -5.46
CA THR A 509 -32.57 13.89 -6.63
C THR A 509 -31.20 13.23 -6.44
N SER A 510 -30.66 12.59 -7.49
CA SER A 510 -29.31 12.05 -7.47
C SER A 510 -28.26 13.15 -7.41
N LEU A 511 -27.22 12.98 -6.59
CA LEU A 511 -26.18 14.01 -6.39
C LEU A 511 -24.79 13.50 -6.79
N ARG A 512 -24.01 14.34 -7.47
CA ARG A 512 -22.56 14.16 -7.61
C ARG A 512 -21.87 14.93 -6.49
N LEU A 513 -21.14 14.20 -5.64
CA LEU A 513 -20.47 14.74 -4.46
C LEU A 513 -18.95 14.74 -4.67
N HIS A 514 -18.29 15.85 -4.33
CA HIS A 514 -16.83 15.98 -4.37
C HIS A 514 -16.29 16.39 -3.00
N PHE A 515 -15.18 15.76 -2.59
CA PHE A 515 -14.54 15.94 -1.28
C PHE A 515 -13.06 16.29 -1.46
N GLU A 516 -12.55 17.27 -0.71
CA GLU A 516 -11.10 17.58 -0.68
C GLU A 516 -10.66 18.16 0.67
N SER A 517 -9.98 17.35 1.46
CA SER A 517 -9.21 17.78 2.64
C SER A 517 -7.99 18.62 2.25
N ARG A 518 -7.70 19.72 2.96
CA ARG A 518 -6.57 20.62 2.68
C ARG A 518 -5.61 20.71 3.89
N GLU A 519 -4.33 20.39 3.69
CA GLU A 519 -3.26 20.60 4.69
C GLU A 519 -3.02 22.11 4.89
N GLY A 520 -2.88 22.56 6.13
CA GLY A 520 -2.73 23.99 6.48
C GLY A 520 -2.53 24.18 7.99
N LYS A 521 -2.48 25.43 8.48
CA LYS A 521 -2.37 25.70 9.94
C LYS A 521 -3.55 25.10 10.72
N THR A 522 -4.72 25.08 10.10
CA THR A 522 -5.91 24.39 10.60
C THR A 522 -6.45 23.60 9.41
N PRO A 523 -6.46 22.26 9.46
CA PRO A 523 -7.06 21.44 8.41
C PRO A 523 -8.55 21.74 8.27
N PHE A 524 -9.03 21.64 7.05
CA PHE A 524 -10.45 21.70 6.71
C PHE A 524 -10.70 20.87 5.45
N MET A 525 -11.96 20.56 5.18
CA MET A 525 -12.37 19.85 3.97
C MET A 525 -13.40 20.67 3.19
N TYR A 526 -13.17 20.82 1.89
CA TYR A 526 -14.21 21.22 0.95
C TYR A 526 -15.13 20.03 0.66
N VAL A 527 -16.43 20.28 0.65
CA VAL A 527 -17.47 19.34 0.18
C VAL A 527 -18.37 20.08 -0.80
N PHE A 528 -18.63 19.52 -1.98
CA PHE A 528 -19.56 20.10 -2.97
C PHE A 528 -20.62 19.07 -3.35
N ALA A 529 -21.84 19.55 -3.60
CA ALA A 529 -22.98 18.77 -4.05
C ALA A 529 -23.61 19.42 -5.30
N GLU A 530 -23.48 18.74 -6.43
CA GLU A 530 -24.04 19.08 -7.74
C GLU A 530 -25.17 18.08 -8.02
N PRO A 531 -26.47 18.47 -8.05
CA PRO A 531 -27.54 17.57 -8.42
C PRO A 531 -27.44 17.22 -9.90
N VAL A 532 -27.69 15.96 -10.25
CA VAL A 532 -27.57 15.39 -11.59
C VAL A 532 -28.79 14.53 -11.91
N THR A 533 -29.18 14.47 -13.19
CA THR A 533 -30.17 13.46 -13.60
C THR A 533 -29.55 12.06 -13.56
N GLU A 534 -30.39 11.02 -13.53
CA GLU A 534 -29.89 9.65 -13.62
C GLU A 534 -29.12 9.43 -14.93
N ASP A 535 -29.64 9.93 -16.06
CA ASP A 535 -29.00 9.84 -17.37
C ASP A 535 -27.62 10.50 -17.38
N GLN A 536 -27.47 11.70 -16.80
CA GLN A 536 -26.17 12.38 -16.69
C GLN A 536 -25.19 11.61 -15.82
N ALA A 537 -25.66 11.03 -14.71
CA ALA A 537 -24.80 10.20 -13.86
C ALA A 537 -24.37 8.91 -14.59
N ASP A 538 -25.25 8.31 -15.39
CA ASP A 538 -24.92 7.16 -16.22
C ASP A 538 -24.00 7.51 -17.38
N GLU A 539 -24.19 8.61 -18.11
CA GLU A 539 -23.24 9.12 -19.11
C GLU A 539 -21.83 9.27 -18.51
N ILE A 540 -21.72 9.88 -17.33
CA ILE A 540 -20.46 10.17 -16.67
C ILE A 540 -19.79 8.89 -16.10
N GLN A 541 -20.57 7.88 -15.69
CA GLN A 541 -20.03 6.57 -15.29
C GLN A 541 -19.68 5.67 -16.49
N ASN A 542 -20.44 5.75 -17.58
CA ASN A 542 -20.30 4.90 -18.77
C ASN A 542 -19.27 5.42 -19.79
N ALA A 543 -18.83 6.68 -19.67
CA ALA A 543 -17.80 7.27 -20.54
C ALA A 543 -16.49 6.45 -20.65
N GLY A 544 -16.14 5.68 -19.60
CA GLY A 544 -14.99 4.77 -19.61
C GLY A 544 -15.29 3.34 -20.10
N VAL A 545 -16.56 2.95 -20.21
CA VAL A 545 -16.97 1.55 -20.42
C VAL A 545 -16.55 1.03 -21.79
N ALA A 546 -16.70 1.80 -22.87
CA ALA A 546 -16.28 1.37 -24.21
C ALA A 546 -14.80 0.95 -24.25
N ALA A 547 -13.91 1.75 -23.65
CA ALA A 547 -12.48 1.43 -23.54
C ALA A 547 -12.21 0.24 -22.60
N GLN A 548 -13.03 0.04 -21.57
CA GLN A 548 -12.93 -1.13 -20.68
C GLN A 548 -13.36 -2.42 -21.40
N THR A 549 -14.42 -2.38 -22.22
CA THR A 549 -14.87 -3.50 -23.06
C THR A 549 -13.86 -3.81 -24.17
N GLU A 550 -13.32 -2.81 -24.85
CA GLU A 550 -12.25 -3.00 -25.86
C GLU A 550 -11.01 -3.64 -25.23
N PHE A 551 -10.57 -3.16 -24.08
CA PHE A 551 -9.45 -3.75 -23.33
C PHE A 551 -9.74 -5.18 -22.86
N ALA A 552 -10.96 -5.46 -22.39
CA ALA A 552 -11.38 -6.79 -22.00
C ALA A 552 -11.33 -7.77 -23.19
N ARG A 553 -11.83 -7.36 -24.37
CA ARG A 553 -11.78 -8.18 -25.59
C ARG A 553 -10.36 -8.40 -26.10
N THR A 554 -9.54 -7.34 -26.15
CA THR A 554 -8.20 -7.38 -26.76
C THR A 554 -7.13 -7.99 -25.86
N VAL A 555 -7.11 -7.65 -24.56
CA VAL A 555 -6.06 -8.03 -23.61
C VAL A 555 -6.47 -9.20 -22.71
N VAL A 556 -7.76 -9.30 -22.33
CA VAL A 556 -8.27 -10.34 -21.40
C VAL A 556 -9.00 -11.47 -22.15
N GLY A 557 -9.36 -11.28 -23.42
CA GLY A 557 -10.05 -12.28 -24.24
C GLY A 557 -11.53 -12.51 -23.93
N VAL A 558 -12.11 -11.75 -23.01
CA VAL A 558 -13.55 -11.73 -22.68
C VAL A 558 -14.36 -11.38 -23.92
N GLY A 559 -15.47 -12.09 -24.16
CA GLY A 559 -16.37 -11.82 -25.29
C GLY A 559 -15.78 -12.02 -26.71
N LYS A 560 -14.66 -12.74 -26.86
CA LYS A 560 -14.14 -13.13 -28.20
C LYS A 560 -15.08 -14.07 -28.97
N ASP A 561 -15.85 -14.87 -28.23
CA ASP A 561 -16.75 -15.90 -28.76
C ASP A 561 -18.24 -15.50 -28.70
N ASP A 562 -18.54 -14.21 -28.49
CA ASP A 562 -19.90 -13.69 -28.53
C ASP A 562 -20.45 -13.75 -29.97
N PRO A 563 -21.58 -14.46 -30.23
CA PRO A 563 -22.11 -14.65 -31.58
C PRO A 563 -22.59 -13.34 -32.23
N VAL A 564 -23.00 -12.33 -31.45
CA VAL A 564 -23.37 -11.00 -31.99
C VAL A 564 -22.12 -10.28 -32.49
N VAL A 565 -21.00 -10.42 -31.76
CA VAL A 565 -19.72 -9.80 -32.12
C VAL A 565 -19.03 -10.56 -33.27
N GLN A 566 -19.17 -11.89 -33.33
CA GLN A 566 -18.71 -12.68 -34.47
C GLN A 566 -19.51 -12.39 -35.74
N ALA A 567 -20.84 -12.19 -35.65
CA ALA A 567 -21.66 -11.75 -36.78
C ALA A 567 -21.19 -10.39 -37.34
N VAL A 568 -20.98 -9.38 -36.48
CA VAL A 568 -20.47 -8.07 -36.91
C VAL A 568 -19.07 -8.15 -37.53
N TRP A 569 -18.23 -9.10 -37.10
CA TRP A 569 -16.91 -9.34 -37.72
C TRP A 569 -16.97 -10.23 -38.97
N GLN A 570 -18.04 -10.98 -39.18
CA GLN A 570 -18.34 -11.66 -40.44
C GLN A 570 -18.85 -10.63 -41.46
N ASP A 571 -19.82 -9.79 -41.11
CA ASP A 571 -20.29 -8.67 -41.96
C ASP A 571 -19.12 -7.79 -42.44
N ILE A 572 -18.21 -7.41 -41.54
CA ILE A 572 -17.01 -6.59 -41.88
C ILE A 572 -15.99 -7.37 -42.73
N GLN A 573 -15.87 -8.69 -42.56
CA GLN A 573 -14.96 -9.51 -43.38
C GLN A 573 -15.55 -9.78 -44.77
N ASP A 574 -16.86 -10.00 -44.86
CA ASP A 574 -17.59 -10.18 -46.11
C ASP A 574 -17.58 -8.88 -46.95
N ASP A 575 -17.77 -7.70 -46.32
CA ASP A 575 -17.58 -6.38 -46.95
C ASP A 575 -16.17 -6.20 -47.55
N VAL A 576 -15.14 -6.74 -46.90
CA VAL A 576 -13.73 -6.67 -47.34
C VAL A 576 -13.43 -7.70 -48.44
N ASP A 577 -13.94 -8.93 -48.29
CA ASP A 577 -13.74 -10.00 -49.26
C ASP A 577 -14.54 -9.73 -50.56
N GLU A 578 -15.68 -9.03 -50.50
CA GLU A 578 -16.39 -8.53 -51.70
C GLU A 578 -15.58 -7.45 -52.44
N GLN A 579 -14.99 -6.48 -51.72
CA GLN A 579 -14.09 -5.47 -52.30
C GLN A 579 -12.84 -6.10 -52.94
N VAL A 580 -12.25 -7.10 -52.30
CA VAL A 580 -11.11 -7.87 -52.85
C VAL A 580 -11.53 -8.75 -54.04
N GLY A 581 -12.79 -9.22 -54.05
CA GLY A 581 -13.40 -9.94 -55.17
C GLY A 581 -13.58 -9.07 -56.42
N GLU A 582 -14.00 -7.80 -56.25
CA GLU A 582 -14.13 -6.87 -57.38
C GLU A 582 -12.80 -6.57 -58.08
N GLU A 583 -11.68 -6.49 -57.34
CA GLU A 583 -10.35 -6.36 -57.95
C GLU A 583 -9.92 -7.63 -58.71
N GLN A 584 -10.24 -8.82 -58.18
CA GLN A 584 -9.87 -10.10 -58.80
C GLN A 584 -10.75 -10.48 -60.02
N GLY A 585 -11.89 -9.82 -60.22
CA GLY A 585 -12.78 -10.05 -61.36
C GLY A 585 -12.19 -9.70 -62.74
N ARG A 586 -11.03 -9.02 -62.80
CA ARG A 586 -10.36 -8.64 -64.05
C ARG A 586 -9.37 -9.73 -64.54
N THR A 587 -9.90 -10.78 -65.16
CA THR A 587 -9.05 -11.77 -65.86
C THR A 587 -8.26 -11.16 -67.02
N PRO A 588 -6.98 -11.54 -67.22
CA PRO A 588 -6.08 -10.90 -68.19
C PRO A 588 -6.18 -11.48 -69.61
N VAL A 589 -5.76 -10.68 -70.59
CA VAL A 589 -5.46 -11.11 -71.98
C VAL A 589 -4.06 -10.63 -72.39
N PRO A 590 -3.33 -11.36 -73.26
CA PRO A 590 -1.86 -11.34 -73.26
C PRO A 590 -1.19 -10.55 -74.42
N ASP A 591 0.14 -10.50 -74.34
CA ASP A 591 1.14 -10.10 -75.36
C ASP A 591 1.15 -8.62 -75.80
N MET A 592 2.23 -7.84 -75.63
CA MET A 592 3.67 -7.99 -75.97
C MET A 592 4.04 -7.31 -77.30
N SER A 593 4.58 -6.09 -77.23
CA SER A 593 5.94 -5.78 -77.75
C SER A 593 6.35 -4.31 -77.53
N SER A 594 7.54 -4.12 -76.96
CA SER A 594 8.50 -3.01 -77.17
C SER A 594 8.03 -1.54 -77.21
N GLU A 595 8.51 -0.79 -76.21
CA GLU A 595 9.24 0.49 -76.34
C GLU A 595 8.62 1.69 -77.08
N GLU A 596 8.31 2.74 -76.31
CA GLU A 596 9.01 4.03 -76.50
C GLU A 596 9.16 4.75 -75.13
N VAL A 597 10.15 5.66 -75.02
CA VAL A 597 10.61 6.20 -73.73
C VAL A 597 10.59 7.73 -73.71
N ILE A 598 9.87 8.32 -72.74
CA ILE A 598 10.10 9.69 -72.26
C ILE A 598 9.97 9.70 -70.73
N GLN A 599 10.90 10.40 -70.06
CA GLN A 599 10.96 10.61 -68.60
C GLN A 599 10.87 12.11 -68.29
N GLN A 600 10.33 12.51 -67.13
CA GLN A 600 10.92 13.61 -66.34
C GLN A 600 10.49 13.65 -64.86
N GLU A 601 11.42 13.21 -64.03
CA GLU A 601 11.93 13.76 -62.75
C GLU A 601 11.72 15.28 -62.44
N VAL A 602 12.03 15.84 -61.25
CA VAL A 602 12.76 15.36 -60.04
C VAL A 602 12.26 16.00 -58.72
N ALA A 603 12.53 15.32 -57.59
CA ALA A 603 13.05 15.77 -56.27
C ALA A 603 12.62 17.07 -55.53
N PRO A 604 12.75 17.06 -54.19
CA PRO A 604 13.15 18.22 -53.38
C PRO A 604 14.45 17.99 -52.55
N THR A 605 15.23 19.06 -52.33
CA THR A 605 16.42 19.07 -51.44
C THR A 605 16.62 20.43 -50.74
N SER A 606 17.48 20.47 -49.71
CA SER A 606 17.81 21.64 -48.86
C SER A 606 18.75 22.67 -49.57
N SER A 607 19.19 23.82 -49.02
CA SER A 607 19.40 24.28 -47.61
C SER A 607 19.67 25.81 -47.50
N GLU A 608 19.77 26.33 -46.26
CA GLU A 608 20.36 27.65 -45.83
C GLU A 608 19.61 28.96 -46.22
N GLY A 609 19.69 30.08 -45.48
CA GLY A 609 20.24 30.32 -44.12
C GLY A 609 20.43 31.83 -43.78
N LEU A 610 20.32 32.21 -42.48
CA LEU A 610 20.58 33.56 -41.88
C LEU A 610 19.62 34.69 -42.33
N SER A 611 19.29 35.74 -41.54
CA SER A 611 19.39 36.09 -40.11
C SER A 611 18.21 37.09 -39.79
N GLU A 612 18.01 37.81 -38.66
CA GLU A 612 18.79 38.13 -37.44
C GLU A 612 17.81 38.48 -36.27
N GLU A 613 18.20 39.26 -35.24
CA GLU A 613 17.42 39.49 -34.00
C GLU A 613 16.97 40.95 -33.75
N THR A 614 15.88 41.16 -32.99
CA THR A 614 15.86 42.19 -31.92
C THR A 614 14.85 41.89 -30.81
N ASP A 615 15.28 42.05 -29.56
CA ASP A 615 14.43 42.06 -28.34
C ASP A 615 13.42 43.22 -28.29
N GLN A 616 12.27 42.99 -27.65
CA GLN A 616 11.89 43.82 -26.49
C GLN A 616 10.83 43.25 -25.54
N LYS A 617 10.97 43.65 -24.27
CA LYS A 617 10.20 43.21 -23.10
C LYS A 617 9.49 44.41 -22.49
N ALA A 618 8.17 44.38 -22.39
CA ALA A 618 7.37 45.44 -21.77
C ALA A 618 6.30 44.87 -20.83
N THR A 619 6.10 45.53 -19.69
CA THR A 619 5.12 45.18 -18.65
C THR A 619 4.22 46.39 -18.38
N SER A 620 2.90 46.23 -18.42
CA SER A 620 1.96 47.14 -17.74
C SER A 620 0.55 46.54 -17.64
N THR A 621 -0.28 47.14 -16.77
CA THR A 621 -1.57 46.63 -16.29
C THR A 621 -2.69 47.64 -16.45
N SER A 622 -3.86 47.17 -16.86
CA SER A 622 -5.20 47.70 -16.51
C SER A 622 -6.23 46.69 -17.06
N ASP A 623 -6.98 45.96 -16.24
CA ASP A 623 -8.11 46.36 -15.38
C ASP A 623 -9.45 46.43 -16.13
N GLU A 624 -10.48 45.86 -15.48
CA GLU A 624 -11.87 45.68 -15.92
C GLU A 624 -12.05 44.77 -17.17
N LEU A 625 -13.07 43.91 -17.28
CA LEU A 625 -14.36 43.86 -16.58
C LEU A 625 -14.58 42.54 -15.80
N GLU A 626 -15.30 42.60 -14.68
CA GLU A 626 -15.82 41.40 -14.02
C GLU A 626 -16.98 40.78 -14.83
N ALA A 627 -16.67 39.74 -15.60
CA ALA A 627 -17.69 38.82 -16.09
C ALA A 627 -18.28 38.08 -14.87
N LYS A 628 -19.54 38.39 -14.53
CA LYS A 628 -20.30 37.60 -13.54
C LYS A 628 -20.28 36.14 -13.97
N PRO A 629 -19.95 35.18 -13.08
CA PRO A 629 -20.02 33.77 -13.44
C PRO A 629 -21.46 33.44 -13.82
N VAL A 630 -21.66 32.95 -15.04
CA VAL A 630 -22.92 32.32 -15.43
C VAL A 630 -23.10 31.13 -14.50
N SER A 631 -24.25 31.02 -13.83
CA SER A 631 -24.51 29.88 -12.96
C SER A 631 -24.64 28.62 -13.80
N GLU A 632 -23.66 27.72 -13.72
CA GLU A 632 -23.59 26.45 -14.45
C GLU A 632 -24.60 25.40 -13.91
N GLY A 633 -25.71 25.87 -13.32
CA GLY A 633 -26.72 25.09 -12.61
C GLY A 633 -26.79 25.40 -11.10
N PRO A 634 -27.70 24.73 -10.38
CA PRO A 634 -27.67 24.68 -8.92
C PRO A 634 -26.43 23.91 -8.43
N LEU A 635 -25.75 24.46 -7.43
CA LEU A 635 -24.59 23.84 -6.78
C LEU A 635 -24.60 24.26 -5.31
N MET A 636 -24.38 23.32 -4.40
CA MET A 636 -24.09 23.61 -3.00
C MET A 636 -22.65 23.26 -2.64
N GLY A 637 -22.09 23.95 -1.65
CA GLY A 637 -20.73 23.70 -1.19
C GLY A 637 -20.50 24.15 0.24
N TRP A 638 -19.67 23.39 0.96
CA TRP A 638 -19.37 23.57 2.38
C TRP A 638 -17.88 23.47 2.66
N THR A 639 -17.47 24.11 3.76
CA THR A 639 -16.21 23.83 4.44
C THR A 639 -16.48 23.19 5.79
N LEU A 640 -16.04 21.95 5.99
CA LEU A 640 -15.99 21.29 7.30
C LEU A 640 -14.66 21.63 8.00
N THR A 641 -14.73 22.10 9.24
CA THR A 641 -13.57 22.26 10.14
C THR A 641 -13.83 21.51 11.44
N VAL A 642 -12.80 20.85 12.00
CA VAL A 642 -12.89 20.04 13.22
C VAL A 642 -11.82 20.43 14.23
N ARG A 643 -12.11 20.26 15.53
CA ARG A 643 -11.16 20.38 16.65
C ARG A 643 -11.34 19.18 17.57
N SER A 644 -10.24 18.59 18.02
CA SER A 644 -10.27 17.45 18.95
C SER A 644 -10.10 17.91 20.40
N LEU A 645 -10.93 17.37 21.29
CA LEU A 645 -10.84 17.55 22.73
C LEU A 645 -10.66 16.17 23.39
N VAL A 646 -9.51 15.94 24.02
CA VAL A 646 -9.17 14.68 24.72
C VAL A 646 -8.99 14.99 26.20
N ASN A 647 -9.67 14.25 27.07
CA ASN A 647 -9.64 14.44 28.54
C ASN A 647 -9.88 15.90 28.96
N GLY A 648 -10.79 16.60 28.28
CA GLY A 648 -11.10 18.02 28.50
C GLY A 648 -10.12 19.03 27.89
N GLY A 649 -8.97 18.60 27.37
CA GLY A 649 -7.96 19.47 26.74
C GLY A 649 -8.06 19.50 25.21
N TYR A 650 -7.88 20.67 24.59
CA TYR A 650 -7.78 20.77 23.13
C TYR A 650 -6.43 20.25 22.65
N VAL A 651 -6.46 19.36 21.65
CA VAL A 651 -5.27 18.76 21.04
C VAL A 651 -5.30 18.93 19.52
N ASP A 652 -4.11 19.00 18.90
CA ASP A 652 -3.98 19.02 17.44
C ASP A 652 -4.48 17.70 16.81
N ARG A 653 -4.39 16.58 17.53
CA ARG A 653 -5.00 15.25 17.31
C ARG A 653 -4.76 14.37 18.55
N PRO A 654 -5.47 13.24 18.75
CA PRO A 654 -5.10 12.26 19.76
C PRO A 654 -3.83 11.49 19.38
N GLU A 655 -2.91 11.29 20.32
CA GLU A 655 -1.67 10.50 20.16
C GLU A 655 -1.43 9.68 21.44
N ASN A 656 -1.09 8.39 21.32
CA ASN A 656 -0.96 7.43 22.43
C ASN A 656 -2.26 7.30 23.25
N PHE A 657 -3.37 7.05 22.56
CA PHE A 657 -4.72 7.07 23.10
C PHE A 657 -5.08 5.72 23.77
N GLU A 658 -5.40 5.76 25.06
CA GLU A 658 -5.63 4.59 25.93
C GLU A 658 -7.12 4.36 26.24
N ASP A 659 -7.44 3.25 26.92
CA ASP A 659 -8.83 2.88 27.25
C ASP A 659 -9.52 3.81 28.25
N SER A 660 -8.74 4.55 29.04
CA SER A 660 -9.22 5.55 30.00
C SER A 660 -9.53 6.92 29.39
N ASP A 661 -9.14 7.15 28.12
CA ASP A 661 -9.26 8.47 27.51
C ASP A 661 -10.67 8.73 26.94
N GLU A 662 -11.26 9.86 27.33
CA GLU A 662 -12.44 10.46 26.68
C GLU A 662 -11.97 11.28 25.49
N TRP A 663 -12.47 10.98 24.28
CA TRP A 663 -12.30 11.85 23.11
C TRP A 663 -13.66 12.32 22.60
N LYS A 664 -13.75 13.60 22.25
CA LYS A 664 -14.81 14.17 21.43
C LYS A 664 -14.27 15.18 20.43
N ILE A 665 -15.06 15.45 19.40
CA ILE A 665 -14.78 16.49 18.44
C ILE A 665 -15.81 17.61 18.51
N GLU A 666 -15.33 18.85 18.42
CA GLU A 666 -16.13 20.00 18.02
C GLU A 666 -15.97 20.18 16.52
N TYR A 667 -17.05 20.47 15.80
CA TYR A 667 -16.98 20.71 14.36
C TYR A 667 -17.96 21.78 13.91
N HIS A 668 -17.66 22.37 12.76
CA HIS A 668 -18.44 23.43 12.15
C HIS A 668 -18.50 23.20 10.63
N ILE A 669 -19.72 23.11 10.09
CA ILE A 669 -19.99 23.04 8.66
C ILE A 669 -20.46 24.42 8.22
N LYS A 670 -19.63 25.12 7.44
CA LYS A 670 -19.94 26.45 6.92
C LYS A 670 -20.25 26.41 5.42
N ASP A 671 -21.37 27.00 5.02
CA ASP A 671 -21.76 27.18 3.62
C ASP A 671 -20.79 28.13 2.87
N ILE A 672 -20.44 27.75 1.64
CA ILE A 672 -19.58 28.54 0.75
C ILE A 672 -20.45 29.59 0.01
N PRO A 673 -20.10 30.89 0.05
CA PRO A 673 -20.82 31.94 -0.68
C PRO A 673 -20.88 31.67 -2.18
N GLU A 674 -22.06 31.82 -2.77
CA GLU A 674 -22.38 31.47 -4.15
C GLU A 674 -21.41 32.07 -5.18
N GLU A 675 -21.08 33.36 -5.02
CA GLU A 675 -20.07 34.12 -5.78
C GLU A 675 -18.72 33.38 -5.95
N THR A 676 -18.34 32.59 -4.94
CA THR A 676 -17.06 31.86 -4.88
C THR A 676 -17.21 30.36 -5.13
N ARG A 677 -18.43 29.83 -5.05
CA ARG A 677 -18.73 28.39 -5.00
C ARG A 677 -18.31 27.66 -6.27
N TRP A 678 -18.79 28.13 -7.43
CA TRP A 678 -18.41 27.59 -8.75
C TRP A 678 -16.91 27.71 -9.02
N LYS A 679 -16.29 28.84 -8.66
CA LYS A 679 -14.84 29.04 -8.82
C LYS A 679 -13.99 28.06 -8.00
N LEU A 680 -14.41 27.75 -6.77
CA LEU A 680 -13.74 26.76 -5.92
C LEU A 680 -14.00 25.32 -6.40
N TYR A 681 -15.21 25.04 -6.88
CA TYR A 681 -15.61 23.72 -7.40
C TYR A 681 -14.87 23.36 -8.70
N ASN A 682 -14.85 24.26 -9.68
CA ASN A 682 -14.14 24.02 -10.94
C ASN A 682 -12.62 23.95 -10.72
N ALA A 683 -12.06 24.68 -9.75
CA ALA A 683 -10.68 24.51 -9.33
C ALA A 683 -10.40 23.15 -8.65
N LEU A 684 -11.39 22.54 -7.96
CA LEU A 684 -11.29 21.18 -7.41
C LEU A 684 -11.38 20.12 -8.52
N LYS A 685 -12.34 20.24 -9.45
CA LYS A 685 -12.46 19.38 -10.65
C LYS A 685 -11.15 19.38 -11.44
N GLU A 686 -10.53 20.55 -11.64
CA GLU A 686 -9.22 20.67 -12.29
C GLU A 686 -8.08 20.02 -11.49
N ARG A 687 -8.04 20.17 -10.16
CA ARG A 687 -7.06 19.44 -9.32
C ARG A 687 -7.23 17.92 -9.39
N ARG A 688 -8.47 17.43 -9.50
CA ARG A 688 -8.77 16.00 -9.68
C ARG A 688 -8.27 15.53 -11.06
N ARG A 689 -8.57 16.28 -12.13
CA ARG A 689 -8.04 16.04 -13.48
C ARG A 689 -6.50 16.00 -13.50
N GLN A 690 -5.83 16.96 -12.85
CA GLN A 690 -4.36 17.03 -12.77
C GLN A 690 -3.70 15.93 -11.92
N LEU A 691 -4.45 15.13 -11.16
CA LEU A 691 -3.89 14.05 -10.31
C LEU A 691 -4.24 12.64 -10.78
N ILE A 692 -5.41 12.42 -11.38
CA ILE A 692 -5.86 11.11 -11.87
C ILE A 692 -6.36 11.11 -13.32
N GLY A 693 -6.66 12.28 -13.89
CA GLY A 693 -7.18 12.44 -15.25
C GLY A 693 -6.18 12.99 -16.27
N GLN A 694 -4.88 13.07 -15.95
CA GLN A 694 -3.87 13.59 -16.89
C GLN A 694 -3.77 12.71 -18.13
N ASP A 695 -3.64 13.32 -19.30
CA ASP A 695 -3.43 12.58 -20.54
C ASP A 695 -2.07 11.87 -20.50
N ASP A 696 -2.01 10.68 -21.11
CA ASP A 696 -0.85 9.79 -20.95
C ASP A 696 0.45 10.47 -21.39
N GLU A 697 0.40 11.36 -22.38
CA GLU A 697 1.54 12.17 -22.84
C GLU A 697 2.13 13.10 -21.77
N GLU A 698 1.32 13.66 -20.85
CA GLU A 698 1.83 14.49 -19.74
C GLU A 698 2.47 13.61 -18.65
N ALA A 699 1.82 12.48 -18.34
CA ALA A 699 2.34 11.49 -17.40
C ALA A 699 3.66 10.88 -17.92
N ASN A 700 3.74 10.55 -19.20
CA ASN A 700 4.94 10.03 -19.87
C ASN A 700 6.11 11.00 -19.75
N LYS A 701 5.90 12.29 -20.05
CA LYS A 701 6.94 13.34 -19.99
C LYS A 701 7.49 13.54 -18.57
N SER A 702 6.61 13.54 -17.57
CA SER A 702 7.02 13.73 -16.17
C SER A 702 7.66 12.47 -15.53
N LEU A 703 7.27 11.27 -15.95
CA LEU A 703 7.76 10.01 -15.39
C LEU A 703 8.92 9.37 -16.19
N LYS A 704 9.30 9.89 -17.36
CA LYS A 704 10.25 9.25 -18.29
C LYS A 704 11.52 8.71 -17.61
N HIS A 705 12.32 9.57 -16.97
CA HIS A 705 13.56 9.16 -16.29
C HIS A 705 13.36 8.11 -15.18
N TYR A 706 12.18 8.10 -14.56
CA TYR A 706 11.83 7.14 -13.52
C TYR A 706 11.45 5.79 -14.12
N ARG A 707 10.72 5.77 -15.24
CA ARG A 707 10.49 4.55 -16.03
C ARG A 707 11.78 4.03 -16.67
N ASP A 708 12.64 4.89 -17.24
CA ASP A 708 13.97 4.54 -17.76
C ASP A 708 14.82 3.81 -16.69
N LEU A 709 14.75 4.27 -15.43
CA LEU A 709 15.43 3.63 -14.30
C LEU A 709 14.82 2.27 -13.96
N ILE A 710 13.49 2.18 -13.85
CA ILE A 710 12.80 0.94 -13.50
C ILE A 710 12.98 -0.12 -14.61
N GLN A 711 12.97 0.25 -15.88
CA GLN A 711 13.17 -0.70 -16.98
C GLN A 711 14.56 -1.35 -16.93
N ARG A 712 15.60 -0.61 -16.51
CA ARG A 712 16.93 -1.18 -16.23
C ARG A 712 16.93 -2.17 -15.06
N TYR A 713 15.96 -2.14 -14.15
CA TYR A 713 15.73 -3.22 -13.19
C TYR A 713 14.96 -4.37 -13.84
N SER A 714 13.91 -4.10 -14.63
CA SER A 714 13.17 -5.13 -15.37
C SER A 714 14.05 -5.98 -16.28
N ASP A 715 14.92 -5.37 -17.08
CA ASP A 715 15.81 -6.07 -18.02
C ASP A 715 16.85 -6.93 -17.32
N ARG A 716 17.33 -6.49 -16.15
CA ARG A 716 18.27 -7.25 -15.31
C ARG A 716 17.55 -8.39 -14.59
N GLY A 717 16.35 -8.12 -14.07
CA GLY A 717 15.49 -9.12 -13.42
C GLY A 717 15.11 -10.25 -14.37
N ARG A 718 14.72 -9.95 -15.62
CA ARG A 718 14.41 -10.96 -16.65
C ARG A 718 15.62 -11.85 -16.97
N LYS A 719 16.82 -11.26 -17.12
CA LYS A 719 18.08 -12.00 -17.34
C LYS A 719 18.46 -12.87 -16.13
N TRP A 720 18.33 -12.34 -14.91
CA TRP A 720 18.60 -13.07 -13.67
C TRP A 720 17.60 -14.22 -13.44
N ARG A 721 16.31 -14.01 -13.73
CA ARG A 721 15.24 -15.01 -13.58
C ARG A 721 15.43 -16.19 -14.51
N LYS A 722 15.82 -15.95 -15.77
CA LYS A 722 16.19 -17.03 -16.71
C LYS A 722 17.30 -17.92 -16.14
N GLN A 723 18.37 -17.31 -15.62
CA GLN A 723 19.45 -18.05 -14.95
C GLN A 723 18.97 -18.80 -13.69
N GLN A 724 17.99 -18.24 -12.95
CA GLN A 724 17.41 -18.96 -11.81
C GLN A 724 16.55 -20.14 -12.26
N ASP A 725 15.84 -20.04 -13.38
CA ASP A 725 15.04 -21.13 -13.94
C ASP A 725 15.91 -22.28 -14.44
N GLU A 726 16.95 -21.99 -15.24
CA GLU A 726 17.95 -22.97 -15.70
C GLU A 726 18.52 -23.78 -14.51
N MET A 727 18.98 -23.09 -13.45
CA MET A 727 19.48 -23.72 -12.22
C MET A 727 18.39 -24.33 -11.30
N ASN A 728 17.10 -24.09 -11.54
CA ASN A 728 15.99 -24.78 -10.86
C ASN A 728 15.68 -26.11 -11.58
N GLU A 729 15.72 -26.10 -12.92
CA GLU A 729 15.59 -27.30 -13.75
C GLU A 729 16.75 -28.28 -13.47
N GLU A 730 17.99 -27.80 -13.38
CA GLU A 730 19.17 -28.62 -13.00
C GLU A 730 19.06 -29.31 -11.62
N LYS A 731 18.39 -28.67 -10.66
CA LYS A 731 18.32 -29.15 -9.26
C LYS A 731 17.07 -29.94 -8.92
N GLY A 732 16.06 -29.88 -9.80
CA GLY A 732 14.71 -30.36 -9.52
C GLY A 732 13.96 -29.48 -8.50
N VAL A 733 12.64 -29.62 -8.51
CA VAL A 733 11.74 -28.88 -7.62
C VAL A 733 11.71 -29.55 -6.25
N GLN A 734 12.08 -28.81 -5.20
CA GLN A 734 12.07 -29.29 -3.81
C GLN A 734 11.13 -28.42 -2.97
N MET A 735 10.19 -29.04 -2.26
CA MET A 735 9.27 -28.36 -1.34
C MET A 735 9.71 -28.58 0.11
N TYR A 736 9.55 -27.56 0.95
CA TYR A 736 9.87 -27.64 2.37
C TYR A 736 8.92 -28.60 3.08
N ARG A 737 9.50 -29.62 3.72
CA ARG A 737 8.80 -30.52 4.63
C ARG A 737 9.56 -30.56 5.96
N PRO A 738 8.88 -30.48 7.12
CA PRO A 738 9.52 -30.77 8.39
C PRO A 738 9.95 -32.24 8.42
N LEU A 739 11.14 -32.51 8.97
CA LEU A 739 11.74 -33.86 9.09
C LEU A 739 12.03 -34.25 10.54
N GLY A 740 11.54 -33.48 11.51
CA GLY A 740 11.75 -33.70 12.94
C GLY A 740 10.66 -34.55 13.59
N PRO A 741 10.85 -35.02 14.83
CA PRO A 741 9.80 -35.74 15.57
C PRO A 741 8.50 -34.93 15.65
N GLY A 742 7.35 -35.58 15.43
CA GLY A 742 6.06 -34.90 15.29
C GLY A 742 5.85 -34.23 13.92
N SER A 743 6.35 -34.85 12.86
CA SER A 743 6.02 -34.51 11.47
C SER A 743 5.64 -35.74 10.68
N ASP A 744 4.80 -35.58 9.67
CA ASP A 744 4.32 -36.65 8.77
C ASP A 744 5.49 -37.39 8.09
N ALA A 745 6.63 -36.72 7.87
CA ALA A 745 7.85 -37.35 7.38
C ALA A 745 8.55 -38.23 8.43
N ALA A 746 8.50 -37.85 9.72
CA ALA A 746 8.96 -38.71 10.80
C ALA A 746 8.00 -39.89 11.02
N GLU A 747 6.69 -39.70 10.87
CA GLU A 747 5.71 -40.79 10.91
C GLU A 747 5.92 -41.77 9.74
N ALA A 748 6.17 -41.29 8.52
CA ALA A 748 6.50 -42.15 7.38
C ALA A 748 7.80 -42.95 7.60
N VAL A 749 8.85 -42.33 8.17
CA VAL A 749 10.09 -43.05 8.56
C VAL A 749 9.79 -44.07 9.67
N GLN A 750 8.92 -43.73 10.62
CA GLN A 750 8.56 -44.61 11.72
C GLN A 750 7.70 -45.80 11.26
N GLU A 751 6.80 -45.61 10.27
CA GLU A 751 6.11 -46.69 9.58
C GLU A 751 7.07 -47.62 8.82
N CYS A 752 8.02 -47.06 8.06
CA CYS A 752 9.02 -47.86 7.35
C CYS A 752 9.85 -48.71 8.33
N VAL A 753 10.33 -48.10 9.42
CA VAL A 753 11.08 -48.81 10.47
C VAL A 753 10.21 -49.85 11.18
N THR A 754 8.90 -49.63 11.39
CA THR A 754 8.04 -50.69 11.93
C THR A 754 7.76 -51.81 10.94
N LYS A 755 7.70 -51.53 9.63
CA LYS A 755 7.53 -52.54 8.58
C LYS A 755 8.80 -53.40 8.45
N GLU A 756 9.99 -52.79 8.41
CA GLU A 756 11.28 -53.49 8.47
C GLU A 756 11.38 -54.38 9.74
N VAL A 757 10.95 -53.88 10.89
CA VAL A 757 10.92 -54.64 12.17
C VAL A 757 9.81 -55.70 12.25
N GLU A 758 8.82 -55.67 11.36
CA GLU A 758 7.85 -56.77 11.20
C GLU A 758 8.36 -57.82 10.19
N GLU A 759 9.03 -57.41 9.11
CA GLU A 759 9.69 -58.35 8.17
C GLU A 759 10.83 -59.13 8.86
N ASP A 760 11.70 -58.47 9.64
CA ASP A 760 12.72 -59.13 10.49
C ASP A 760 12.10 -60.13 11.50
N LYS A 761 10.86 -59.89 11.96
CA LYS A 761 10.13 -60.81 12.85
C LYS A 761 9.54 -62.00 12.12
N VAL A 762 9.06 -61.81 10.88
CA VAL A 762 8.60 -62.93 10.05
C VAL A 762 9.78 -63.87 9.76
N ASP A 763 10.92 -63.33 9.35
CA ASP A 763 12.10 -64.14 8.98
C ASP A 763 12.72 -64.85 10.22
N THR A 764 12.70 -64.22 11.40
CA THR A 764 13.10 -64.89 12.65
C THR A 764 12.12 -65.96 13.14
N THR A 765 10.83 -65.94 12.75
CA THR A 765 9.89 -67.04 13.04
C THR A 765 9.98 -68.23 12.08
N ALA A 766 10.69 -68.11 10.95
CA ALA A 766 10.93 -69.23 10.04
C ALA A 766 11.97 -70.25 10.56
N GLY A 767 12.78 -69.88 11.55
CA GLY A 767 13.91 -70.69 12.04
C GLY A 767 13.57 -71.84 13.01
N GLU A 768 12.49 -71.73 13.79
CA GLU A 768 12.20 -72.67 14.90
C GLU A 768 11.07 -73.68 14.57
N SER A 769 11.27 -74.49 13.52
CA SER A 769 10.29 -75.55 13.16
C SER A 769 10.89 -76.91 12.75
N LEU A 770 12.18 -77.16 13.03
CA LEU A 770 12.87 -78.42 12.71
C LEU A 770 13.79 -78.95 13.84
N SER A 771 13.24 -79.63 14.85
CA SER A 771 13.94 -80.67 15.64
C SER A 771 13.10 -81.35 16.75
N GLN A 772 11.89 -81.85 16.44
CA GLN A 772 11.20 -82.81 17.31
C GLN A 772 10.67 -84.03 16.55
N GLU A 773 11.51 -85.05 16.39
CA GLU A 773 11.12 -86.43 16.70
C GLU A 773 12.34 -87.38 16.78
N LYS A 774 12.18 -88.45 17.59
CA LYS A 774 13.07 -89.63 17.71
C LYS A 774 14.48 -89.42 18.29
N LYS A 775 14.54 -89.55 19.62
CA LYS A 775 15.04 -90.80 20.22
C LYS A 775 14.55 -91.02 21.65
N GLU A 776 13.78 -92.09 21.86
CA GLU A 776 13.86 -92.86 23.09
C GLU A 776 15.17 -93.67 23.07
N GLU A 777 15.85 -93.80 24.21
CA GLU A 777 16.05 -95.08 24.95
C GLU A 777 17.08 -94.88 26.08
N VAL A 778 17.16 -95.83 27.03
CA VAL A 778 18.18 -96.01 28.09
C VAL A 778 18.04 -95.15 29.37
N LEU A 779 17.19 -95.68 30.27
CA LEU A 779 17.44 -96.01 31.70
C LEU A 779 18.10 -95.03 32.71
N GLU A 780 17.44 -94.98 33.88
CA GLU A 780 17.97 -94.99 35.28
C GLU A 780 19.09 -94.00 35.71
N GLY A 781 18.80 -93.15 36.70
CA GLY A 781 19.84 -92.34 37.36
C GLY A 781 19.41 -91.23 38.34
N LEU A 782 18.55 -91.52 39.33
CA LEU A 782 18.49 -90.68 40.56
C LEU A 782 19.76 -90.95 41.41
N PRO A 783 20.28 -90.01 42.25
CA PRO A 783 19.45 -89.11 43.06
C PRO A 783 19.99 -87.67 43.36
N ALA A 784 19.13 -86.90 44.04
CA ALA A 784 19.40 -85.92 45.10
C ALA A 784 20.33 -84.71 44.85
N SER A 785 19.72 -83.51 44.97
CA SER A 785 20.37 -82.31 45.49
C SER A 785 20.88 -82.54 46.94
N PRO A 786 21.88 -81.78 47.39
CA PRO A 786 21.54 -80.81 48.44
C PRO A 786 22.27 -79.46 48.35
N SER A 787 21.69 -78.46 49.04
CA SER A 787 22.25 -77.15 49.47
C SER A 787 22.84 -76.25 48.38
#